data_AF-A0A1G0XYF5-F1
#
_entry.id   AF-A0A1G0XYF5-F1
#
_cell.length_a   1.000
_cell.length_b   1.000
_cell.length_c   1.000
_cell.angle_alpha   90.00
_cell.angle_beta   90.00
_cell.angle_gamma   90.00
#
_symmetry.space_group_name_H-M   'P 1'
#
loop_
_entity.id
_entity.type
_entity.pdbx_description
1 polymer ?
#
loop_
_entity_poly.entity_id
_entity_poly.type
_entity_poly.pdbx_seq_one_letter_code
_entity_poly.pdbx_strand_id
1 'polypeptide(L)'
;MWQFLPEDVISVVAGNDGRLWLQVLDDSEGKDIEKIKQNINDEFLKTSPSLRGCMPILFESGKRIWFTNLKKDILLGYDGEIWIERKAEKDHYFNGVLPSQIRKGKSFNLFLNGRAFFIDSLGILSFDGEKWDYRQMGQYSHAKSNYSYPMLLPTSDMKGVIAFFKSSIPPDTVISNHQGNIIRSRHTWEKEFFLMEFRDDKWKSLEIPTCLNQAEIDFIMPRSNGMIIGMKGRNIFFFQDKPPMEKFNSLLSKLSDGDFNVREKATSELATLGIVFWNSISDAQKEAKDPEVKNRLSKVLEMLKEKQENSLEQEISFAIGDYVLINPTMVSYDALARIFITSPDVRGKAGDEILGPGLLIIDADGKTGFLKGKKFTEGWEKTFSDKTYLDRGIPHPLPSIFWLESDNAIRILDIDKRDFIYETNELSFSWLHCATSDGMFICSRGGPFYYPSMIKPVAVFKHSAKDERKLLASQQVKILDNLFLFFTKDGIWIKNPEGEVLMFDGKKWKDFPELKDASYANIKIAKDGTFISTGKPFCFMYADGKISTTNSPDQLIFENLKTIENHFDEKAKNFTCDGSGNIWFFKSENELMIYNNRSNYNLLEKHAETFSKCSVNHFKGIAKNKVLIHYSLQGQGFFTLVCEKKNGKYFFNKIPTSSVHDYFKLIYDFEGKLWYNAESPSSTQLTFRIGEEEKIQEIIDSGIPFLCDKSGNVWLGDIIRQTKNKFNIWRKGEIKGSVEIPHANEASTLISDREGSVIAITGPLVTHLTAENTENPAEYKVKAEYWLDVKGKLGTPQGFRLGDKFYIGVSSWTSNNKEYFLNIIEFPPSEGK
;
A
#
# COMPACT_ATOMS: atom_id res chain seq x y z
N MET A 1 -0.41 -20.09 11.95
CA MET A 1 -0.66 -20.87 10.74
C MET A 1 -1.75 -20.28 9.91
N TRP A 2 -1.50 -20.04 8.62
CA TRP A 2 -2.43 -19.42 7.68
C TRP A 2 -3.46 -20.42 7.13
N GLN A 3 -4.73 -20.18 7.40
CA GLN A 3 -5.86 -20.88 6.81
C GLN A 3 -6.74 -19.86 6.09
N PHE A 4 -6.91 -19.99 4.77
CA PHE A 4 -7.78 -19.10 4.03
C PHE A 4 -9.24 -19.25 4.47
N LEU A 5 -9.93 -18.10 4.57
CA LEU A 5 -11.38 -18.03 4.67
C LEU A 5 -12.00 -18.19 3.26
N PRO A 6 -13.33 -18.42 3.17
CA PRO A 6 -14.03 -18.42 1.89
C PRO A 6 -13.71 -17.17 1.06
N GLU A 7 -13.62 -17.32 -0.27
CA GLU A 7 -13.12 -16.29 -1.17
C GLU A 7 -13.99 -15.03 -1.22
N ASP A 8 -15.27 -15.18 -0.89
CA ASP A 8 -16.22 -14.08 -0.83
C ASP A 8 -16.05 -13.25 0.47
N VAL A 9 -15.28 -13.70 1.46
CA VAL A 9 -14.98 -12.92 2.67
C VAL A 9 -13.96 -11.83 2.36
N ILE A 10 -14.39 -10.57 2.47
CA ILE A 10 -13.56 -9.38 2.17
C ILE A 10 -13.02 -8.70 3.43
N SER A 11 -13.68 -8.89 4.58
CA SER A 11 -13.20 -8.37 5.85
C SER A 11 -13.75 -9.18 7.02
N VAL A 12 -13.03 -9.19 8.12
CA VAL A 12 -13.46 -9.87 9.36
C VAL A 12 -13.31 -8.91 10.53
N VAL A 13 -14.26 -8.94 11.44
CA VAL A 13 -14.14 -8.21 12.70
C VAL A 13 -14.40 -9.14 13.87
N ALA A 14 -13.67 -8.92 14.96
CA ALA A 14 -13.93 -9.57 16.23
C ALA A 14 -14.90 -8.69 17.03
N GLY A 15 -16.06 -9.25 17.40
CA GLY A 15 -17.01 -8.62 18.31
C GLY A 15 -16.54 -8.71 19.76
N ASN A 16 -17.10 -7.86 20.62
CA ASN A 16 -16.90 -7.95 22.08
C ASN A 16 -17.55 -9.21 22.69
N ASP A 17 -18.46 -9.84 21.94
CA ASP A 17 -19.11 -11.12 22.23
C ASP A 17 -18.25 -12.34 21.85
N GLY A 18 -17.02 -12.12 21.36
CA GLY A 18 -16.09 -13.17 20.95
C GLY A 18 -16.39 -13.79 19.58
N ARG A 19 -17.43 -13.35 18.88
CA ARG A 19 -17.77 -13.86 17.55
C ARG A 19 -16.95 -13.18 16.46
N LEU A 20 -16.72 -13.91 15.38
CA LEU A 20 -16.13 -13.38 14.15
C LEU A 20 -17.23 -13.01 13.17
N TRP A 21 -17.34 -11.72 12.86
CA TRP A 21 -18.30 -11.20 11.90
C TRP A 21 -17.60 -11.07 10.55
N LEU A 22 -18.06 -11.84 9.58
CA LEU A 22 -17.50 -11.95 8.25
C LEU A 22 -18.26 -10.97 7.34
N GLN A 23 -17.58 -9.98 6.81
CA GLN A 23 -18.11 -9.18 5.71
C GLN A 23 -17.85 -9.93 4.41
N VAL A 24 -18.93 -10.20 3.68
CA VAL A 24 -18.93 -10.98 2.45
C VAL A 24 -19.26 -10.07 1.27
N LEU A 25 -18.60 -10.30 0.13
CA LEU A 25 -18.90 -9.62 -1.11
C LEU A 25 -20.37 -9.84 -1.49
N ASP A 26 -21.02 -8.76 -1.93
CA ASP A 26 -22.37 -8.78 -2.45
C ASP A 26 -22.36 -8.19 -3.85
N ASP A 27 -22.88 -8.94 -4.83
CA ASP A 27 -23.00 -8.50 -6.22
C ASP A 27 -24.05 -7.40 -6.37
N SER A 28 -24.96 -7.28 -5.40
CA SER A 28 -25.93 -6.19 -5.36
C SER A 28 -25.30 -4.96 -4.71
N GLU A 29 -25.58 -3.76 -5.24
CA GLU A 29 -24.94 -2.49 -4.83
C GLU A 29 -25.23 -2.04 -3.37
N GLY A 30 -25.64 -2.93 -2.46
CA GLY A 30 -25.92 -2.60 -1.05
C GLY A 30 -27.00 -1.53 -0.89
N LYS A 31 -27.88 -1.36 -1.90
CA LYS A 31 -28.90 -0.32 -1.95
C LYS A 31 -30.22 -0.72 -1.30
N ASP A 32 -30.49 -2.03 -1.18
CA ASP A 32 -31.75 -2.54 -0.64
C ASP A 32 -31.62 -2.76 0.87
N ILE A 33 -32.09 -1.77 1.64
CA ILE A 33 -31.97 -1.77 3.11
C ILE A 33 -32.74 -2.92 3.75
N GLU A 34 -33.91 -3.30 3.20
CA GLU A 34 -34.69 -4.41 3.76
C GLU A 34 -33.98 -5.75 3.57
N LYS A 35 -33.31 -5.96 2.43
CA LYS A 35 -32.44 -7.13 2.25
C LYS A 35 -31.27 -7.15 3.21
N ILE A 36 -30.65 -6.00 3.48
CA ILE A 36 -29.57 -5.89 4.48
C ILE A 36 -30.10 -6.25 5.86
N LYS A 37 -31.25 -5.71 6.28
CA LYS A 37 -31.85 -6.01 7.60
C LYS A 37 -32.24 -7.48 7.71
N GLN A 38 -32.82 -8.06 6.66
CA GLN A 38 -33.12 -9.49 6.62
C GLN A 38 -31.85 -10.34 6.76
N ASN A 39 -30.79 -10.03 6.01
CA ASN A 39 -29.51 -10.74 6.12
C ASN A 39 -28.92 -10.63 7.54
N ILE A 40 -28.91 -9.44 8.13
CA ILE A 40 -28.45 -9.26 9.51
C ILE A 40 -29.29 -10.11 10.47
N ASN A 41 -30.62 -10.05 10.40
CA ASN A 41 -31.52 -10.83 11.26
C ASN A 41 -31.23 -12.35 11.18
N ASP A 42 -31.05 -12.88 9.97
CA ASP A 42 -30.80 -14.30 9.74
C ASP A 42 -29.40 -14.75 10.22
N GLU A 43 -28.43 -13.85 10.21
CA GLU A 43 -27.05 -14.11 10.61
C GLU A 43 -26.77 -13.77 12.09
N PHE A 44 -27.62 -12.95 12.71
CA PHE A 44 -27.34 -12.31 14.00
C PHE A 44 -27.10 -13.28 15.15
N LEU A 45 -27.69 -14.48 15.14
CA LEU A 45 -27.51 -15.49 16.20
C LEU A 45 -26.46 -16.54 15.87
N LYS A 46 -25.84 -16.50 14.68
CA LYS A 46 -24.81 -17.46 14.29
C LYS A 46 -23.50 -17.19 15.02
N THR A 47 -22.67 -18.23 15.13
CA THR A 47 -21.33 -18.15 15.75
C THR A 47 -20.33 -17.38 14.90
N SER A 48 -20.52 -17.37 13.57
CA SER A 48 -19.70 -16.61 12.63
C SER A 48 -20.61 -15.95 11.58
N PRO A 49 -21.29 -14.84 11.92
CA PRO A 49 -22.25 -14.17 11.04
C PRO A 49 -21.61 -13.75 9.71
N SER A 50 -22.27 -14.04 8.59
CA SER A 50 -21.84 -13.68 7.22
C SER A 50 -22.69 -12.55 6.64
N LEU A 51 -22.21 -11.32 6.79
CA LEU A 51 -22.91 -10.10 6.43
C LEU A 51 -22.69 -9.71 4.97
N ARG A 52 -23.78 -9.47 4.24
CA ARG A 52 -23.78 -8.99 2.84
C ARG A 52 -24.31 -7.55 2.78
N GLY A 53 -23.67 -6.72 1.95
CA GLY A 53 -24.07 -5.32 1.73
C GLY A 53 -23.86 -4.36 2.92
N CYS A 54 -23.37 -4.85 4.07
CA CYS A 54 -23.14 -4.06 5.27
C CYS A 54 -21.88 -4.49 6.04
N MET A 55 -21.49 -3.70 7.04
CA MET A 55 -20.43 -4.03 7.98
C MET A 55 -20.77 -3.52 9.40
N PRO A 56 -20.34 -4.23 10.45
CA PRO A 56 -20.47 -3.77 11.82
C PRO A 56 -19.50 -2.60 12.07
N ILE A 57 -19.95 -1.61 12.83
CA ILE A 57 -19.20 -0.38 13.10
C ILE A 57 -19.11 -0.03 14.59
N LEU A 58 -19.95 -0.63 15.44
CA LEU A 58 -19.92 -0.48 16.91
C LEU A 58 -20.62 -1.67 17.58
N PHE A 59 -20.02 -2.19 18.66
CA PHE A 59 -20.65 -3.16 19.55
C PHE A 59 -20.96 -2.48 20.89
N GLU A 60 -22.22 -2.46 21.29
CA GLU A 60 -22.59 -2.04 22.64
C GLU A 60 -22.30 -3.16 23.64
N SER A 61 -22.17 -2.84 24.94
CA SER A 61 -22.11 -3.87 25.98
C SER A 61 -23.46 -4.57 26.22
N GLY A 62 -24.57 -3.95 25.79
CA GLY A 62 -25.95 -4.37 26.02
C GLY A 62 -26.58 -5.28 24.96
N LYS A 63 -25.77 -5.99 24.16
CA LYS A 63 -26.14 -6.85 23.00
C LYS A 63 -26.40 -6.15 21.67
N ARG A 64 -26.73 -4.86 21.63
CA ARG A 64 -26.95 -4.16 20.36
C ARG A 64 -25.66 -4.03 19.56
N ILE A 65 -25.77 -4.23 18.25
CA ILE A 65 -24.70 -4.03 17.30
C ILE A 65 -25.18 -3.03 16.26
N TRP A 66 -24.28 -2.12 15.91
CA TRP A 66 -24.53 -1.12 14.86
C TRP A 66 -23.82 -1.50 13.59
N PHE A 67 -24.54 -1.38 12.49
CA PHE A 67 -24.09 -1.67 11.14
C PHE A 67 -24.19 -0.43 10.27
N THR A 68 -23.38 -0.38 9.22
CA THR A 68 -23.52 0.57 8.11
C THR A 68 -23.54 -0.19 6.79
N ASN A 69 -24.24 0.34 5.78
CA ASN A 69 -24.12 -0.19 4.41
C ASN A 69 -22.77 0.20 3.77
N LEU A 70 -22.47 -0.36 2.59
CA LEU A 70 -21.22 -0.07 1.86
C LEU A 70 -21.06 1.40 1.45
N LYS A 71 -22.17 2.13 1.22
CA LYS A 71 -22.16 3.57 0.92
C LYS A 71 -21.91 4.45 2.13
N LYS A 72 -22.03 3.89 3.33
CA LYS A 72 -21.90 4.60 4.60
C LYS A 72 -22.95 5.70 4.81
N ASP A 73 -24.13 5.59 4.20
CA ASP A 73 -25.19 6.61 4.27
C ASP A 73 -26.32 6.26 5.25
N ILE A 74 -26.20 5.13 5.98
CA ILE A 74 -27.19 4.69 6.98
C ILE A 74 -26.54 3.94 8.15
N LEU A 75 -27.05 4.16 9.35
CA LEU A 75 -26.80 3.36 10.55
C LEU A 75 -28.01 2.47 10.83
N LEU A 76 -27.73 1.20 11.13
CA LEU A 76 -28.71 0.20 11.52
C LEU A 76 -28.29 -0.39 12.87
N GLY A 77 -28.99 -0.08 13.94
CA GLY A 77 -28.81 -0.68 15.26
C GLY A 77 -29.76 -1.86 15.45
N TYR A 78 -29.24 -3.02 15.83
CA TYR A 78 -30.04 -4.23 16.06
C TYR A 78 -29.55 -5.01 17.26
N ASP A 79 -30.47 -5.40 18.15
CA ASP A 79 -30.20 -6.15 19.38
C ASP A 79 -30.70 -7.60 19.34
N GLY A 80 -31.21 -8.04 18.19
CA GLY A 80 -31.86 -9.35 18.01
C GLY A 80 -33.38 -9.28 17.97
N GLU A 81 -33.98 -8.14 18.31
CA GLU A 81 -35.43 -7.97 18.34
C GLU A 81 -35.86 -6.64 17.70
N ILE A 82 -35.21 -5.53 18.08
CA ILE A 82 -35.62 -4.17 17.72
C ILE A 82 -34.61 -3.55 16.76
N TRP A 83 -35.15 -2.93 15.71
CA TRP A 83 -34.39 -2.13 14.76
C TRP A 83 -34.40 -0.65 15.12
N ILE A 84 -33.24 -0.02 15.03
CA ILE A 84 -33.06 1.44 15.09
C ILE A 84 -32.36 1.89 13.82
N GLU A 85 -32.92 2.88 13.14
CA GLU A 85 -32.39 3.37 11.88
C GLU A 85 -32.06 4.86 11.94
N ARG A 86 -30.93 5.22 11.33
CA ARG A 86 -30.58 6.62 11.11
C ARG A 86 -29.88 6.80 9.77
N LYS A 87 -30.52 7.55 8.87
CA LYS A 87 -29.87 7.98 7.62
C LYS A 87 -28.91 9.14 7.90
N ALA A 88 -27.81 9.16 7.16
CA ALA A 88 -26.95 10.33 7.09
C ALA A 88 -27.74 11.50 6.49
N GLU A 89 -27.34 12.72 6.83
CA GLU A 89 -27.86 13.90 6.14
C GLU A 89 -27.42 13.88 4.66
N LYS A 90 -28.06 14.71 3.83
CA LYS A 90 -27.71 14.78 2.41
C LYS A 90 -26.23 15.15 2.26
N ASP A 91 -25.50 14.41 1.42
CA ASP A 91 -24.06 14.60 1.16
C ASP A 91 -23.14 14.29 2.36
N HIS A 92 -23.67 13.66 3.41
CA HIS A 92 -22.92 13.14 4.54
C HIS A 92 -22.73 11.61 4.44
N TYR A 93 -21.80 11.08 5.24
CA TYR A 93 -21.57 9.65 5.39
C TYR A 93 -20.88 9.33 6.73
N PHE A 94 -21.11 8.13 7.26
CA PHE A 94 -20.54 7.63 8.50
C PHE A 94 -19.18 7.00 8.27
N ASN A 95 -18.11 7.56 8.85
CA ASN A 95 -16.75 7.09 8.59
C ASN A 95 -16.10 6.31 9.74
N GLY A 96 -16.72 6.30 10.92
CA GLY A 96 -16.16 5.59 12.06
C GLY A 96 -16.11 4.08 11.85
N VAL A 97 -14.97 3.47 12.20
CA VAL A 97 -14.77 2.02 12.23
C VAL A 97 -14.92 1.47 13.65
N LEU A 98 -14.77 0.16 13.80
CA LEU A 98 -14.71 -0.48 15.11
C LEU A 98 -13.41 -0.16 15.85
N PRO A 99 -13.42 -0.10 17.20
CA PRO A 99 -12.19 0.04 17.98
C PRO A 99 -11.20 -1.12 17.76
N SER A 100 -11.67 -2.32 17.43
CA SER A 100 -10.79 -3.45 17.09
C SER A 100 -10.12 -3.32 15.71
N GLN A 101 -10.56 -2.36 14.89
CA GLN A 101 -10.02 -2.07 13.57
C GLN A 101 -9.20 -0.76 13.55
N ILE A 102 -8.77 -0.26 14.71
CA ILE A 102 -7.99 0.97 14.84
C ILE A 102 -6.82 0.94 13.84
N ARG A 103 -6.72 2.01 13.05
CA ARG A 103 -5.54 2.30 12.24
C ARG A 103 -5.04 3.70 12.54
N LYS A 104 -3.74 3.94 12.35
CA LYS A 104 -3.18 5.29 12.43
C LYS A 104 -4.03 6.25 11.57
N GLY A 105 -4.60 7.27 12.20
CA GLY A 105 -5.43 8.29 11.55
C GLY A 105 -6.86 7.88 11.18
N LYS A 106 -7.28 6.63 11.41
CA LYS A 106 -8.69 6.25 11.29
C LYS A 106 -9.39 6.40 12.64
N SER A 107 -10.40 7.24 12.66
CA SER A 107 -11.27 7.40 13.82
C SER A 107 -12.22 6.21 13.97
N PHE A 108 -12.58 5.87 15.22
CA PHE A 108 -13.50 4.78 15.53
C PHE A 108 -14.71 5.28 16.32
N ASN A 109 -15.82 4.58 16.18
CA ASN A 109 -17.02 4.85 16.96
C ASN A 109 -16.82 4.39 18.41
N LEU A 110 -17.50 5.03 19.35
CA LEU A 110 -17.39 4.73 20.78
C LEU A 110 -18.74 4.34 21.36
N PHE A 111 -18.72 3.41 22.32
CA PHE A 111 -19.83 3.17 23.21
C PHE A 111 -19.34 3.38 24.65
N LEU A 112 -19.88 4.37 25.33
CA LEU A 112 -19.43 4.76 26.67
C LEU A 112 -20.61 5.24 27.50
N ASN A 113 -20.72 4.73 28.74
CA ASN A 113 -21.78 5.09 29.69
C ASN A 113 -23.20 5.01 29.12
N GLY A 114 -23.50 3.94 28.39
CA GLY A 114 -24.82 3.72 27.80
C GLY A 114 -25.10 4.53 26.53
N ARG A 115 -24.14 5.33 26.06
CA ARG A 115 -24.29 6.18 24.87
C ARG A 115 -23.38 5.71 23.74
N ALA A 116 -23.95 5.59 22.55
CA ALA A 116 -23.20 5.34 21.32
C ALA A 116 -22.82 6.67 20.65
N PHE A 117 -21.60 6.75 20.11
CA PHE A 117 -21.07 7.91 19.40
C PHE A 117 -20.57 7.46 18.02
N PHE A 118 -21.15 8.05 16.98
CA PHE A 118 -20.85 7.76 15.59
C PHE A 118 -20.20 8.95 14.91
N ILE A 119 -19.18 8.65 14.11
CA ILE A 119 -18.43 9.66 13.38
C ILE A 119 -19.08 9.87 12.03
N ASP A 120 -19.69 11.04 11.87
CA ASP A 120 -20.19 11.55 10.62
C ASP A 120 -19.09 12.33 9.88
N SER A 121 -19.23 12.47 8.56
CA SER A 121 -18.34 13.26 7.72
C SER A 121 -18.09 14.69 8.24
N LEU A 122 -19.06 15.31 8.94
CA LEU A 122 -18.98 16.69 9.44
C LEU A 122 -19.06 16.84 10.95
N GLY A 123 -19.26 15.76 11.69
CA GLY A 123 -19.61 15.90 13.09
C GLY A 123 -19.76 14.57 13.80
N ILE A 124 -20.39 14.64 14.96
CA ILE A 124 -20.57 13.50 15.84
C ILE A 124 -22.04 13.35 16.10
N LEU A 125 -22.54 12.17 15.79
CA LEU A 125 -23.88 11.76 16.14
C LEU A 125 -23.81 10.92 17.41
N SER A 126 -24.67 11.19 18.39
CA SER A 126 -24.75 10.38 19.61
C SER A 126 -26.15 9.86 19.88
N PHE A 127 -26.24 8.68 20.48
CA PHE A 127 -27.49 8.00 20.80
C PHE A 127 -27.47 7.48 22.23
N ASP A 128 -28.40 7.91 23.06
CA ASP A 128 -28.47 7.58 24.49
C ASP A 128 -29.36 6.36 24.82
N GLY A 129 -29.85 5.67 23.78
CA GLY A 129 -30.83 4.58 23.91
C GLY A 129 -32.24 4.97 23.48
N GLU A 130 -32.56 6.27 23.48
CA GLU A 130 -33.88 6.78 23.10
C GLU A 130 -33.81 7.92 22.07
N LYS A 131 -32.86 8.85 22.25
CA LYS A 131 -32.76 10.10 21.52
C LYS A 131 -31.43 10.21 20.78
N TRP A 132 -31.52 10.82 19.61
CA TRP A 132 -30.37 11.21 18.80
C TRP A 132 -30.01 12.66 19.10
N ASP A 133 -28.71 12.93 19.28
CA ASP A 133 -28.14 14.27 19.31
C ASP A 133 -27.03 14.37 18.25
N TYR A 134 -26.92 15.53 17.60
CA TYR A 134 -25.92 15.77 16.56
C TYR A 134 -25.10 17.01 16.88
N ARG A 135 -23.78 16.83 16.90
CA ARG A 135 -22.83 17.91 17.08
C ARG A 135 -22.00 18.11 15.82
N GLN A 136 -22.34 19.15 15.07
CA GLN A 136 -21.53 19.57 13.92
C GLN A 136 -20.17 20.10 14.39
N MET A 137 -19.10 19.65 13.71
CA MET A 137 -17.71 20.06 13.95
C MET A 137 -17.04 20.65 12.71
N GLY A 138 -17.56 20.44 11.51
CA GLY A 138 -17.03 21.02 10.27
C GLY A 138 -18.13 21.60 9.40
N GLN A 139 -17.81 22.61 8.58
CA GLN A 139 -18.79 23.28 7.73
C GLN A 139 -18.92 22.68 6.32
N TYR A 140 -18.01 21.79 5.90
CA TYR A 140 -17.91 21.40 4.49
C TYR A 140 -17.64 19.92 4.32
N SER A 141 -18.52 19.21 3.59
CA SER A 141 -18.31 17.79 3.31
C SER A 141 -17.33 17.68 2.14
N HIS A 142 -16.08 17.36 2.47
CA HIS A 142 -15.09 17.13 1.44
C HIS A 142 -15.20 15.68 0.97
N ALA A 143 -16.15 15.40 0.06
CA ALA A 143 -16.26 14.08 -0.58
C ALA A 143 -14.97 13.64 -1.32
N LYS A 144 -13.96 14.50 -1.44
CA LYS A 144 -12.70 14.27 -2.16
C LYS A 144 -11.43 14.74 -1.45
N SER A 145 -11.48 15.34 -0.24
CA SER A 145 -10.25 15.70 0.48
C SER A 145 -9.84 14.56 1.41
N ASN A 146 -8.54 14.36 1.54
CA ASN A 146 -8.03 13.06 1.90
C ASN A 146 -8.27 12.64 3.36
N TYR A 147 -8.38 13.50 4.38
CA TYR A 147 -8.40 13.01 5.79
C TYR A 147 -8.88 14.02 6.84
N SER A 148 -10.15 14.45 6.84
CA SER A 148 -10.64 15.27 7.96
C SER A 148 -12.02 14.83 8.44
N TYR A 149 -12.01 13.87 9.36
CA TYR A 149 -13.18 13.42 10.12
C TYR A 149 -12.93 13.68 11.60
N PRO A 150 -13.99 13.83 12.42
CA PRO A 150 -13.82 13.88 13.86
C PRO A 150 -13.10 12.63 14.37
N MET A 151 -12.23 12.79 15.36
CA MET A 151 -11.62 11.73 16.15
C MET A 151 -12.31 11.72 17.50
N LEU A 152 -12.69 10.52 17.97
CA LEU A 152 -13.30 10.30 19.27
C LEU A 152 -12.31 9.60 20.20
N LEU A 153 -12.21 10.08 21.43
CA LEU A 153 -11.29 9.58 22.44
C LEU A 153 -12.03 9.48 23.78
N PRO A 154 -12.02 8.34 24.46
CA PRO A 154 -12.55 8.30 25.83
C PRO A 154 -11.69 9.17 26.75
N THR A 155 -12.31 9.83 27.72
CA THR A 155 -11.58 10.50 28.81
C THR A 155 -10.86 9.48 29.67
N SER A 156 -9.82 9.91 30.38
CA SER A 156 -8.99 9.07 31.27
C SER A 156 -9.77 8.31 32.34
N ASP A 157 -10.86 8.87 32.83
CA ASP A 157 -11.77 8.27 33.80
C ASP A 157 -12.87 7.40 33.16
N MET A 158 -12.86 7.28 31.82
CA MET A 158 -13.89 6.59 31.02
C MET A 158 -15.31 7.15 31.26
N LYS A 159 -15.43 8.39 31.73
CA LYS A 159 -16.73 9.03 32.02
C LYS A 159 -17.24 9.95 30.91
N GLY A 160 -16.38 10.34 29.98
CA GLY A 160 -16.70 11.25 28.89
C GLY A 160 -15.95 10.94 27.60
N VAL A 161 -16.17 11.76 26.59
CA VAL A 161 -15.55 11.63 25.26
C VAL A 161 -14.94 12.95 24.84
N ILE A 162 -13.67 12.98 24.49
CA ILE A 162 -13.06 14.07 23.75
C ILE A 162 -13.26 13.85 22.26
N ALA A 163 -13.71 14.90 21.60
CA ALA A 163 -13.86 15.01 20.16
C ALA A 163 -12.86 16.02 19.61
N PHE A 164 -12.10 15.61 18.61
CA PHE A 164 -11.14 16.47 17.91
C PHE A 164 -11.43 16.46 16.41
N PHE A 165 -11.56 17.63 15.79
CA PHE A 165 -11.69 17.77 14.35
C PHE A 165 -10.67 18.78 13.83
N LYS A 166 -9.99 18.41 12.75
CA LYS A 166 -9.07 19.28 12.01
C LYS A 166 -9.35 19.10 10.53
N SER A 167 -9.63 20.20 9.83
CA SER A 167 -9.72 20.21 8.37
C SER A 167 -8.65 21.12 7.78
N SER A 168 -8.22 20.82 6.57
CA SER A 168 -7.33 21.67 5.78
C SER A 168 -7.97 21.87 4.43
N ILE A 169 -8.41 23.10 4.17
CA ILE A 169 -9.06 23.48 2.92
C ILE A 169 -7.97 23.92 1.95
N PRO A 170 -7.78 23.27 0.79
CA PRO A 170 -6.77 23.69 -0.18
C PRO A 170 -7.09 25.09 -0.73
N PRO A 171 -6.06 25.93 -0.99
CA PRO A 171 -6.25 27.23 -1.64
C PRO A 171 -7.00 27.10 -2.95
N ASP A 172 -7.84 28.09 -3.27
CA ASP A 172 -8.67 28.16 -4.48
C ASP A 172 -9.68 27.01 -4.64
N THR A 173 -9.89 26.20 -3.60
CA THR A 173 -11.00 25.24 -3.59
C THR A 173 -12.31 26.01 -3.63
N VAL A 174 -13.12 25.72 -4.65
CA VAL A 174 -14.49 26.21 -4.76
C VAL A 174 -15.33 25.34 -3.85
N ILE A 175 -15.82 25.91 -2.75
CA ILE A 175 -16.62 25.21 -1.75
C ILE A 175 -18.04 25.75 -1.80
N SER A 176 -19.03 24.88 -1.74
CA SER A 176 -20.41 25.28 -1.52
C SER A 176 -20.71 25.14 -0.03
N ASN A 177 -21.20 26.18 0.62
CA ASN A 177 -21.70 26.06 2.00
C ASN A 177 -23.08 25.37 2.02
N HIS A 178 -23.60 25.02 3.20
CA HIS A 178 -24.91 24.37 3.35
C HIS A 178 -26.10 25.19 2.79
N GLN A 179 -25.89 26.48 2.54
CA GLN A 179 -26.87 27.39 1.95
C GLN A 179 -26.74 27.48 0.42
N GLY A 180 -25.82 26.71 -0.20
CA GLY A 180 -25.56 26.72 -1.63
C GLY A 180 -24.62 27.83 -2.11
N ASN A 181 -24.10 28.69 -1.22
CA ASN A 181 -23.21 29.77 -1.60
C ASN A 181 -21.83 29.24 -1.98
N ILE A 182 -21.32 29.67 -3.13
CA ILE A 182 -19.99 29.32 -3.61
C ILE A 182 -18.96 30.27 -2.98
N ILE A 183 -18.06 29.73 -2.18
CA ILE A 183 -16.94 30.43 -1.55
C ILE A 183 -15.66 29.87 -2.19
N ARG A 184 -14.81 30.73 -2.74
CA ARG A 184 -13.43 30.36 -3.08
C ARG A 184 -12.57 30.56 -1.84
N SER A 185 -11.92 29.50 -1.37
CA SER A 185 -10.88 29.64 -0.35
C SER A 185 -9.82 30.61 -0.86
N ARG A 186 -9.40 31.55 -0.02
CA ARG A 186 -8.33 32.51 -0.35
C ARG A 186 -7.00 31.76 -0.53
N HIS A 187 -5.95 32.42 -1.03
CA HIS A 187 -4.64 31.83 -1.41
C HIS A 187 -3.85 31.10 -0.28
N THR A 188 -4.46 30.83 0.87
CA THR A 188 -3.88 30.13 2.01
C THR A 188 -4.81 29.00 2.45
N TRP A 189 -4.21 27.92 2.95
CA TRP A 189 -4.97 26.83 3.56
C TRP A 189 -5.73 27.34 4.78
N GLU A 190 -7.06 27.43 4.70
CA GLU A 190 -7.89 27.67 5.88
C GLU A 190 -7.99 26.37 6.67
N LYS A 191 -7.69 26.45 7.97
CA LYS A 191 -7.71 25.30 8.87
C LYS A 191 -8.79 25.49 9.90
N GLU A 192 -9.79 24.64 9.84
CA GLU A 192 -10.78 24.50 10.89
C GLU A 192 -10.21 23.59 11.97
N PHE A 193 -10.32 24.02 13.23
CA PHE A 193 -9.89 23.25 14.38
C PHE A 193 -10.98 23.31 15.45
N PHE A 194 -11.43 22.15 15.92
CA PHE A 194 -12.40 22.05 17.00
C PHE A 194 -11.96 20.98 18.00
N LEU A 195 -12.03 21.33 19.28
CA LEU A 195 -11.80 20.43 20.39
C LEU A 195 -12.95 20.56 21.39
N MET A 196 -13.62 19.45 21.67
CA MET A 196 -14.79 19.41 22.53
C MET A 196 -14.72 18.22 23.49
N GLU A 197 -15.31 18.37 24.66
CA GLU A 197 -15.57 17.29 25.61
C GLU A 197 -17.06 17.07 25.76
N PHE A 198 -17.50 15.82 25.67
CA PHE A 198 -18.81 15.37 26.10
C PHE A 198 -18.70 14.77 27.50
N ARG A 199 -19.39 15.40 28.46
CA ARG A 199 -19.49 14.95 29.86
C ARG A 199 -20.82 15.43 30.43
N ASP A 200 -21.42 14.63 31.30
CA ASP A 200 -22.70 14.95 31.97
C ASP A 200 -23.79 15.40 30.97
N ASP A 201 -23.91 14.63 29.88
CA ASP A 201 -24.84 14.86 28.75
C ASP A 201 -24.70 16.20 28.03
N LYS A 202 -23.52 16.82 28.10
CA LYS A 202 -23.27 18.12 27.45
C LYS A 202 -21.93 18.15 26.72
N TRP A 203 -21.97 18.74 25.52
CA TRP A 203 -20.77 19.13 24.79
C TRP A 203 -20.26 20.49 25.30
N LYS A 204 -18.99 20.54 25.68
CA LYS A 204 -18.28 21.76 26.07
C LYS A 204 -17.06 21.93 25.18
N SER A 205 -16.86 23.12 24.61
CA SER A 205 -15.60 23.43 23.93
C SER A 205 -14.46 23.46 24.93
N LEU A 206 -13.35 22.83 24.58
CA LEU A 206 -12.12 22.93 25.36
C LEU A 206 -11.22 24.00 24.73
N GLU A 207 -10.62 24.82 25.58
CA GLU A 207 -9.67 25.83 25.13
C GLU A 207 -8.31 25.18 24.89
N ILE A 208 -7.71 25.49 23.74
CA ILE A 208 -6.31 25.17 23.48
C ILE A 208 -5.48 26.39 23.85
N PRO A 209 -4.35 26.19 24.55
CA PRO A 209 -3.41 27.27 24.83
C PRO A 209 -3.07 28.04 23.55
N THR A 210 -3.23 29.36 23.61
CA THR A 210 -3.03 30.30 22.49
C THR A 210 -1.61 30.28 21.93
N CYS A 211 -0.64 29.76 22.69
CA CYS A 211 0.74 29.55 22.27
C CYS A 211 0.90 28.38 21.27
N LEU A 212 -0.09 27.50 21.16
CA LEU A 212 -0.07 26.41 20.20
C LEU A 212 -0.71 26.82 18.88
N ASN A 213 0.04 26.56 17.81
CA ASN A 213 -0.52 26.65 16.47
C ASN A 213 -1.48 25.48 16.23
N GLN A 214 -2.78 25.72 16.32
CA GLN A 214 -3.82 24.71 16.05
C GLN A 214 -3.63 24.02 14.68
N ALA A 215 -3.06 24.74 13.71
CA ALA A 215 -2.74 24.24 12.40
C ALA A 215 -1.74 23.06 12.40
N GLU A 216 -0.92 22.97 13.44
CA GLU A 216 0.13 21.98 13.62
C GLU A 216 -0.30 20.85 14.54
N ILE A 217 -1.41 20.96 15.27
CA ILE A 217 -1.86 19.88 16.15
C ILE A 217 -2.30 18.67 15.31
N ASP A 218 -1.62 17.55 15.44
CA ASP A 218 -1.91 16.33 14.69
C ASP A 218 -2.70 15.32 15.53
N PHE A 219 -2.56 15.35 16.85
CA PHE A 219 -3.38 14.54 17.76
C PHE A 219 -3.48 15.18 19.14
N ILE A 220 -4.49 14.76 19.88
CA ILE A 220 -4.81 15.20 21.24
C ILE A 220 -5.18 13.98 22.06
N MET A 221 -4.84 13.94 23.35
CA MET A 221 -5.17 12.82 24.23
C MET A 221 -5.52 13.28 25.65
N PRO A 222 -6.73 12.99 26.16
CA PRO A 222 -7.11 13.31 27.55
C PRO A 222 -6.30 12.51 28.58
N ARG A 223 -6.06 13.13 29.73
CA ARG A 223 -5.43 12.55 30.93
C ARG A 223 -6.24 12.91 32.18
N SER A 224 -5.95 12.26 33.30
CA SER A 224 -6.63 12.53 34.58
C SER A 224 -6.24 13.90 35.17
N ASN A 225 -5.11 14.44 34.72
CA ASN A 225 -4.52 15.69 35.18
C ASN A 225 -4.26 16.69 34.04
N GLY A 226 -4.87 16.52 32.85
CA GLY A 226 -4.51 17.32 31.69
C GLY A 226 -4.77 16.67 30.34
N MET A 227 -3.99 17.07 29.33
CA MET A 227 -4.02 16.56 27.97
C MET A 227 -2.61 16.46 27.37
N ILE A 228 -2.32 15.42 26.60
CA ILE A 228 -1.13 15.36 25.74
C ILE A 228 -1.54 15.86 24.35
N ILE A 229 -0.79 16.79 23.78
CA ILE A 229 -1.03 17.32 22.44
C ILE A 229 0.22 17.09 21.60
N GLY A 230 0.06 16.39 20.49
CA GLY A 230 1.11 16.19 19.50
C GLY A 230 0.99 17.17 18.36
N MET A 231 2.12 17.71 17.93
CA MET A 231 2.24 18.65 16.82
C MET A 231 3.03 18.07 15.65
N LYS A 232 2.75 18.58 14.46
CA LYS A 232 3.44 18.29 13.20
C LYS A 232 4.92 18.62 13.39
N GLY A 233 5.79 17.66 13.06
CA GLY A 233 7.22 17.78 13.32
C GLY A 233 7.71 17.04 14.57
N ARG A 234 6.86 16.23 15.22
CA ARG A 234 7.19 15.33 16.36
C ARG A 234 7.34 16.03 17.72
N ASN A 235 6.90 17.28 17.84
CA ASN A 235 6.81 17.92 19.14
C ASN A 235 5.61 17.33 19.91
N ILE A 236 5.84 16.80 21.11
CA ILE A 236 4.79 16.36 22.02
C ILE A 236 4.80 17.28 23.23
N PHE A 237 3.66 17.91 23.52
CA PHE A 237 3.46 18.78 24.67
C PHE A 237 2.51 18.13 25.66
N PHE A 238 2.82 18.27 26.94
CA PHE A 238 1.90 17.89 28.01
C PHE A 238 1.32 19.14 28.64
N PHE A 239 0.00 19.21 28.62
CA PHE A 239 -0.78 20.25 29.25
C PHE A 239 -1.38 19.68 30.52
N GLN A 240 -1.19 20.36 31.64
CA GLN A 240 -1.93 20.05 32.85
C GLN A 240 -3.13 20.99 32.93
N ASP A 241 -4.33 20.46 33.24
CA ASP A 241 -5.56 21.25 33.36
C ASP A 241 -5.44 22.33 34.43
N LYS A 242 -4.60 22.06 35.44
CA LYS A 242 -4.18 23.02 36.45
C LYS A 242 -2.65 22.96 36.53
N PRO A 243 -1.94 23.92 35.93
CA PRO A 243 -0.52 24.06 36.19
C PRO A 243 -0.31 24.18 37.72
N PRO A 244 0.83 23.71 38.27
CA PRO A 244 1.12 23.87 39.69
C PRO A 244 1.37 25.35 40.01
N MET A 245 0.27 26.09 40.20
CA MET A 245 0.26 27.54 40.39
C MET A 245 1.07 27.96 41.61
N GLU A 246 1.22 27.10 42.62
CA GLU A 246 2.07 27.36 43.78
C GLU A 246 3.54 27.59 43.38
N LYS A 247 4.10 26.74 42.50
CA LYS A 247 5.47 26.90 42.00
C LYS A 247 5.59 28.15 41.13
N PHE A 248 4.62 28.38 40.24
CA PHE A 248 4.58 29.58 39.40
C PHE A 248 4.53 30.86 40.24
N ASN A 249 3.59 30.94 41.19
CA ASN A 249 3.42 32.10 42.07
C ASN A 249 4.65 32.31 42.96
N SER A 250 5.27 31.22 43.46
CA SER A 250 6.52 31.29 44.21
C SER A 250 7.65 31.90 43.37
N LEU A 251 7.83 31.45 42.13
CA LEU A 251 8.83 32.00 41.23
C LEU A 251 8.52 33.44 40.82
N LEU A 252 7.24 33.74 40.58
CA LEU A 252 6.78 35.09 40.25
C LEU A 252 7.09 36.08 41.39
N SER A 253 6.88 35.68 42.65
CA SER A 253 7.23 36.50 43.82
C SER A 253 8.73 36.77 43.98
N LYS A 254 9.58 35.86 43.47
CA LYS A 254 11.04 35.99 43.49
C LYS A 254 11.58 36.92 42.39
N LEU A 255 10.75 37.31 41.41
CA LEU A 255 11.17 38.27 40.39
C LEU A 255 11.36 39.69 40.93
N SER A 256 10.80 40.01 42.10
CA SER A 256 10.99 41.30 42.80
C SER A 256 11.97 41.22 43.98
N ASP A 257 12.71 40.11 44.11
CA ASP A 257 13.70 39.97 45.18
C ASP A 257 14.79 41.04 45.09
N GLY A 258 15.37 41.49 46.20
CA GLY A 258 16.46 42.47 46.20
C GLY A 258 17.76 41.93 45.56
N ASP A 259 18.00 40.61 45.65
CA ASP A 259 19.17 39.95 45.08
C ASP A 259 18.98 39.62 43.59
N PHE A 260 19.89 40.14 42.76
CA PHE A 260 19.91 39.88 41.32
C PHE A 260 19.97 38.39 40.98
N ASN A 261 20.74 37.60 41.72
CA ASN A 261 20.92 36.17 41.44
C ASN A 261 19.62 35.39 41.69
N VAL A 262 18.84 35.78 42.70
CA VAL A 262 17.54 35.19 42.98
C VAL A 262 16.56 35.49 41.83
N ARG A 263 16.53 36.74 41.36
CA ARG A 263 15.69 37.14 40.22
C ARG A 263 16.09 36.44 38.92
N GLU A 264 17.39 36.32 38.62
CA GLU A 264 17.89 35.66 37.41
C GLU A 264 17.57 34.17 37.42
N LYS A 265 17.80 33.51 38.56
CA LYS A 265 17.42 32.11 38.75
C LYS A 265 15.91 31.91 38.60
N ALA A 266 15.09 32.77 39.20
CA ALA A 266 13.64 32.70 39.05
C ALA A 266 13.19 32.94 37.60
N THR A 267 13.85 33.83 36.86
CA THR A 267 13.59 34.08 35.43
C THR A 267 13.86 32.82 34.61
N SER A 268 15.02 32.18 34.80
CA SER A 268 15.36 30.93 34.12
C SER A 268 14.43 29.80 34.52
N GLU A 269 14.13 29.63 35.80
CA GLU A 269 13.22 28.61 36.30
C GLU A 269 11.78 28.80 35.78
N LEU A 270 11.29 30.04 35.65
CA LEU A 270 10.01 30.32 34.99
C LEU A 270 10.02 29.86 33.53
N ALA A 271 11.10 30.11 32.78
CA ALA A 271 11.26 29.62 31.41
C ALA A 271 11.39 28.08 31.32
N THR A 272 11.71 27.39 32.41
CA THR A 272 11.67 25.91 32.49
C THR A 272 10.30 25.35 32.83
N LEU A 273 9.36 26.16 33.33
CA LEU A 273 7.99 25.70 33.56
C LEU A 273 7.27 25.36 32.24
N GLY A 274 7.80 25.83 31.11
CA GLY A 274 7.36 25.46 29.77
C GLY A 274 6.27 26.36 29.20
N ILE A 275 5.92 26.09 27.93
CA ILE A 275 5.00 26.91 27.13
C ILE A 275 3.57 26.96 27.71
N VAL A 276 3.22 26.02 28.59
CA VAL A 276 1.91 25.95 29.24
C VAL A 276 1.61 27.16 30.12
N PHE A 277 2.64 27.87 30.62
CA PHE A 277 2.49 29.08 31.45
C PHE A 277 2.49 30.37 30.63
N TRP A 278 2.52 30.32 29.30
CA TRP A 278 2.65 31.50 28.44
C TRP A 278 1.62 32.60 28.78
N ASN A 279 0.34 32.24 28.90
CA ASN A 279 -0.71 33.21 29.22
C ASN A 279 -0.57 33.78 30.62
N SER A 280 -0.30 32.92 31.63
CA SER A 280 -0.07 33.39 33.01
C SER A 280 1.13 34.33 33.11
N ILE A 281 2.21 34.05 32.35
CA ILE A 281 3.39 34.92 32.27
C ILE A 281 3.03 36.23 31.56
N SER A 282 2.28 36.16 30.45
CA SER A 282 1.84 37.35 29.70
C SER A 282 0.91 38.25 30.51
N ASP A 283 -0.02 37.67 31.26
CA ASP A 283 -0.95 38.42 32.10
C ASP A 283 -0.21 39.01 33.30
N ALA A 284 0.67 38.24 33.96
CA ALA A 284 1.55 38.77 35.00
C ALA A 284 2.45 39.90 34.48
N GLN A 285 2.92 39.83 33.22
CA GLN A 285 3.72 40.89 32.58
C GLN A 285 2.90 42.17 32.36
N LYS A 286 1.62 42.03 31.96
CA LYS A 286 0.70 43.18 31.79
C LYS A 286 0.37 43.83 33.13
N GLU A 287 0.20 43.02 34.18
CA GLU A 287 -0.15 43.47 35.54
C GLU A 287 1.05 44.00 36.34
N ALA A 288 2.27 43.62 35.98
CA ALA A 288 3.49 44.02 36.67
C ALA A 288 3.70 45.55 36.60
N LYS A 289 3.74 46.18 37.78
CA LYS A 289 4.04 47.62 37.95
C LYS A 289 5.53 47.92 38.02
N ASP A 290 6.32 46.97 38.52
CA ASP A 290 7.78 47.08 38.59
C ASP A 290 8.40 46.87 37.18
N PRO A 291 9.13 47.86 36.63
CA PRO A 291 9.79 47.73 35.33
C PRO A 291 10.76 46.54 35.23
N GLU A 292 11.47 46.19 36.31
CA GLU A 292 12.41 45.06 36.34
C GLU A 292 11.67 43.73 36.22
N VAL A 293 10.59 43.54 37.00
CA VAL A 293 9.74 42.34 36.91
C VAL A 293 9.15 42.21 35.51
N LYS A 294 8.67 43.32 34.93
CA LYS A 294 8.11 43.35 33.58
C LYS A 294 9.15 42.96 32.53
N ASN A 295 10.38 43.48 32.62
CA ASN A 295 11.47 43.14 31.72
C ASN A 295 11.85 41.65 31.81
N ARG A 296 11.90 41.09 33.02
CA ARG A 296 12.18 39.66 33.22
C ARG A 296 11.09 38.78 32.65
N LEU A 297 9.82 39.11 32.85
CA LEU A 297 8.72 38.37 32.24
C LEU A 297 8.76 38.46 30.70
N SER A 298 9.15 39.60 30.12
CA SER A 298 9.44 39.70 28.68
C SER A 298 10.54 38.73 28.24
N LYS A 299 11.65 38.66 28.99
CA LYS A 299 12.75 37.73 28.74
C LYS A 299 12.30 36.28 28.83
N VAL A 300 11.44 35.93 29.80
CA VAL A 300 10.84 34.58 29.89
C VAL A 300 10.03 34.26 28.63
N LEU A 301 9.19 35.18 28.17
CA LEU A 301 8.39 34.98 26.95
C LEU A 301 9.27 34.85 25.70
N GLU A 302 10.34 35.64 25.59
CA GLU A 302 11.33 35.53 24.51
C GLU A 302 12.04 34.17 24.54
N MET A 303 12.52 33.72 25.70
CA MET A 303 13.13 32.40 25.86
C MET A 303 12.17 31.25 25.51
N LEU A 304 10.88 31.38 25.86
CA LEU A 304 9.85 30.40 25.49
C LEU A 304 9.60 30.39 23.98
N LYS A 305 9.60 31.57 23.33
CA LYS A 305 9.43 31.71 21.89
C LYS A 305 10.64 31.16 21.12
N GLU A 306 11.85 31.50 21.54
CA GLU A 306 13.09 30.95 20.96
C GLU A 306 13.13 29.44 21.10
N LYS A 307 12.74 28.87 22.25
CA LYS A 307 12.63 27.41 22.41
C LYS A 307 11.60 26.81 21.47
N GLN A 308 10.47 27.49 21.24
CA GLN A 308 9.45 27.03 20.29
C GLN A 308 9.99 27.04 18.85
N GLU A 309 10.64 28.13 18.43
CA GLU A 309 11.18 28.30 17.08
C GLU A 309 12.38 27.37 16.82
N ASN A 310 13.26 27.19 17.81
CA ASN A 310 14.44 26.32 17.72
C ASN A 310 14.15 24.83 18.00
N SER A 311 12.93 24.48 18.44
CA SER A 311 12.55 23.08 18.76
C SER A 311 12.63 22.14 17.56
N LEU A 312 12.66 22.66 16.33
CA LEU A 312 12.81 21.84 15.13
C LEU A 312 14.22 21.26 14.97
N GLU A 313 15.24 21.85 15.63
CA GLU A 313 16.64 21.42 15.54
C GLU A 313 17.21 20.90 16.86
N GLN A 314 16.60 21.24 18.00
CA GLN A 314 17.05 20.79 19.31
C GLN A 314 16.47 19.43 19.71
N GLU A 315 17.25 18.66 20.47
CA GLU A 315 16.84 17.41 21.09
C GLU A 315 15.65 17.66 22.04
N ILE A 316 14.45 17.20 21.67
CA ILE A 316 13.24 17.41 22.46
C ILE A 316 13.23 16.38 23.59
N SER A 317 13.41 16.82 24.83
CA SER A 317 13.22 15.95 25.99
C SER A 317 11.83 16.13 26.59
N PHE A 318 11.18 15.03 26.96
CA PHE A 318 9.81 15.01 27.48
C PHE A 318 9.70 14.06 28.66
N ALA A 319 9.45 14.61 29.86
CA ALA A 319 9.31 13.82 31.07
C ALA A 319 7.86 13.32 31.25
N ILE A 320 7.70 12.01 31.47
CA ILE A 320 6.41 11.38 31.71
C ILE A 320 6.55 10.20 32.68
N GLY A 321 5.84 10.31 33.81
CA GLY A 321 5.99 9.36 34.91
C GLY A 321 7.43 9.32 35.42
N ASP A 322 8.04 8.14 35.37
CA ASP A 322 9.43 7.91 35.78
C ASP A 322 10.43 7.90 34.62
N TYR A 323 10.05 8.43 33.45
CA TYR A 323 10.87 8.40 32.24
C TYR A 323 11.04 9.80 31.63
N VAL A 324 12.19 10.02 31.00
CA VAL A 324 12.48 11.16 30.13
C VAL A 324 12.70 10.62 28.72
N LEU A 325 11.85 11.05 27.79
CA LEU A 325 11.90 10.62 26.38
C LEU A 325 12.61 11.67 25.55
N ILE A 326 13.59 11.25 24.76
CA ILE A 326 14.29 12.10 23.80
C ILE A 326 13.70 11.91 22.41
N ASN A 327 13.27 12.99 21.75
CA ASN A 327 12.60 12.98 20.45
C ASN A 327 11.43 11.98 20.37
N PRO A 328 10.50 12.01 21.35
CA PRO A 328 9.40 11.06 21.40
C PRO A 328 8.51 11.16 20.17
N THR A 329 7.95 10.04 19.75
CA THR A 329 6.96 9.97 18.69
C THR A 329 5.80 9.09 19.14
N MET A 330 4.58 9.59 18.99
CA MET A 330 3.40 8.77 19.26
C MET A 330 3.26 7.69 18.19
N VAL A 331 3.06 6.46 18.66
CA VAL A 331 2.85 5.27 17.85
C VAL A 331 1.35 5.04 17.66
N SER A 332 0.61 5.00 18.77
CA SER A 332 -0.83 4.69 18.78
C SER A 332 -1.53 5.12 20.05
N TYR A 333 -2.84 4.94 20.05
CA TYR A 333 -3.72 4.92 21.21
C TYR A 333 -4.82 3.87 21.03
N ASP A 334 -5.46 3.47 22.11
CA ASP A 334 -6.51 2.43 22.06
C ASP A 334 -7.84 2.84 22.72
N ALA A 335 -8.80 1.94 22.65
CA ALA A 335 -10.13 2.12 23.22
C ALA A 335 -10.16 2.19 24.76
N LEU A 336 -9.05 1.82 25.43
CA LEU A 336 -8.88 1.89 26.88
C LEU A 336 -8.13 3.18 27.30
N ALA A 337 -8.01 4.15 26.39
CA ALA A 337 -7.25 5.38 26.59
C ALA A 337 -5.76 5.15 26.93
N ARG A 338 -5.18 4.01 26.53
CA ARG A 338 -3.74 3.79 26.66
C ARG A 338 -2.99 4.48 25.53
N ILE A 339 -1.81 4.98 25.86
CA ILE A 339 -0.96 5.75 24.95
C ILE A 339 0.34 4.99 24.71
N PHE A 340 0.76 4.94 23.46
CA PHE A 340 1.98 4.24 23.05
C PHE A 340 2.93 5.26 22.42
N ILE A 341 4.02 5.58 23.12
CA ILE A 341 5.02 6.56 22.70
C ILE A 341 6.36 5.87 22.54
N THR A 342 6.95 5.94 21.36
CA THR A 342 8.32 5.49 21.13
C THR A 342 9.30 6.64 21.29
N SER A 343 10.53 6.34 21.68
CA SER A 343 11.61 7.31 21.65
C SER A 343 12.94 6.61 21.33
N PRO A 344 13.82 7.22 20.52
CA PRO A 344 15.16 6.70 20.25
C PRO A 344 16.09 6.68 21.48
N ASP A 345 15.82 7.49 22.51
CA ASP A 345 16.57 7.49 23.76
C ASP A 345 15.64 7.78 24.93
N VAL A 346 15.40 6.77 25.76
CA VAL A 346 14.64 6.89 27.00
C VAL A 346 15.60 6.85 28.16
N ARG A 347 15.42 7.77 29.11
CA ARG A 347 16.20 7.86 30.34
C ARG A 347 15.29 7.67 31.55
N GLY A 348 15.83 7.15 32.65
CA GLY A 348 15.12 7.11 33.93
C GLY A 348 14.90 8.52 34.50
N LYS A 349 13.98 8.66 35.45
CA LYS A 349 13.57 9.96 36.06
C LYS A 349 14.72 10.81 36.60
N ALA A 350 15.77 10.18 37.10
CA ALA A 350 16.97 10.88 37.59
C ALA A 350 17.81 11.49 36.45
N GLY A 351 17.54 11.14 35.19
CA GLY A 351 18.31 11.56 34.02
C GLY A 351 19.61 10.77 33.82
N ASP A 352 20.11 10.10 34.87
CA ASP A 352 21.43 9.46 34.89
C ASP A 352 21.48 8.07 34.24
N GLU A 353 20.35 7.34 34.24
CA GLU A 353 20.28 6.01 33.61
C GLU A 353 19.73 6.12 32.19
N ILE A 354 20.58 5.90 31.19
CA ILE A 354 20.16 5.73 29.80
C ILE A 354 19.58 4.32 29.64
N LEU A 355 18.26 4.25 29.45
CA LEU A 355 17.54 3.01 29.23
C LEU A 355 17.58 2.58 27.75
N GLY A 356 17.87 3.53 26.85
CA GLY A 356 17.98 3.32 25.39
C GLY A 356 16.65 3.48 24.66
N PRO A 357 16.59 3.13 23.36
CA PRO A 357 15.36 3.19 22.58
C PRO A 357 14.33 2.20 23.11
N GLY A 358 13.06 2.62 23.14
CA GLY A 358 11.99 1.77 23.62
C GLY A 358 10.59 2.31 23.40
N LEU A 359 9.60 1.54 23.84
CA LEU A 359 8.18 1.91 23.83
C LEU A 359 7.69 2.18 25.24
N LEU A 360 7.23 3.40 25.47
CA LEU A 360 6.51 3.79 26.66
C LEU A 360 5.01 3.57 26.45
N ILE A 361 4.39 2.87 27.40
CA ILE A 361 2.95 2.68 27.52
C ILE A 361 2.47 3.54 28.67
N ILE A 362 1.43 4.34 28.43
CA ILE A 362 0.84 5.20 29.46
C ILE A 362 -0.63 4.81 29.59
N ASP A 363 -1.00 4.23 30.71
CA ASP A 363 -2.39 3.84 31.00
C ASP A 363 -3.27 5.06 31.25
N ALA A 364 -4.59 4.90 31.11
CA ALA A 364 -5.57 5.96 31.30
C ALA A 364 -5.40 6.72 32.64
N ASP A 365 -5.01 5.99 33.70
CA ASP A 365 -4.91 6.52 35.07
C ASP A 365 -3.64 7.35 35.34
N GLY A 366 -2.60 7.26 34.52
CA GLY A 366 -1.30 7.89 34.82
C GLY A 366 -0.13 6.94 34.73
N LYS A 367 -0.37 5.64 34.96
CA LYS A 367 0.72 4.67 35.13
C LYS A 367 1.50 4.52 33.84
N THR A 368 2.82 4.46 33.98
CA THR A 368 3.72 4.30 32.85
C THR A 368 4.44 2.95 32.93
N GLY A 369 4.50 2.26 31.81
CA GLY A 369 5.29 1.05 31.61
C GLY A 369 6.29 1.28 30.48
N PHE A 370 7.53 0.86 30.66
CA PHE A 370 8.55 0.92 29.61
C PHE A 370 8.90 -0.48 29.12
N LEU A 371 8.80 -0.68 27.81
CA LEU A 371 9.19 -1.90 27.12
C LEU A 371 10.55 -1.71 26.46
N LYS A 372 11.51 -2.55 26.90
CA LYS A 372 12.88 -2.61 26.36
C LYS A 372 13.39 -4.05 26.36
N GLY A 373 14.37 -4.33 25.51
CA GLY A 373 15.03 -5.63 25.44
C GLY A 373 15.67 -5.86 24.08
N LYS A 374 16.68 -6.72 23.97
CA LYS A 374 17.44 -6.89 22.72
C LYS A 374 16.54 -7.21 21.52
N LYS A 375 15.63 -8.18 21.66
CA LYS A 375 14.65 -8.53 20.60
C LYS A 375 13.69 -7.37 20.30
N PHE A 376 13.23 -6.69 21.35
CA PHE A 376 12.39 -5.51 21.23
C PHE A 376 13.11 -4.43 20.39
N THR A 377 14.28 -3.99 20.83
CA THR A 377 15.09 -2.96 20.18
C THR A 377 15.46 -3.34 18.75
N GLU A 378 15.94 -4.56 18.49
CA GLU A 378 16.28 -4.99 17.13
C GLU A 378 15.07 -5.01 16.19
N GLY A 379 13.90 -5.47 16.66
CA GLY A 379 12.68 -5.49 15.86
C GLY A 379 12.07 -4.09 15.70
N TRP A 380 12.12 -3.29 16.75
CA TRP A 380 11.53 -1.96 16.83
C TRP A 380 12.34 -0.91 16.07
N GLU A 381 13.67 -0.90 16.23
CA GLU A 381 14.56 -0.04 15.42
C GLU A 381 14.39 -0.34 13.94
N LYS A 382 14.40 -1.61 13.51
CA LYS A 382 14.15 -1.98 12.10
C LYS A 382 12.80 -1.51 11.57
N THR A 383 11.82 -1.31 12.45
CA THR A 383 10.46 -0.89 12.09
C THR A 383 10.31 0.63 12.09
N PHE A 384 10.99 1.35 13.00
CA PHE A 384 10.75 2.78 13.24
C PHE A 384 11.99 3.69 13.06
N SER A 385 13.15 3.14 12.68
CA SER A 385 14.37 3.93 12.40
C SER A 385 14.26 4.75 11.11
N ASP A 386 13.47 4.29 10.15
CA ASP A 386 13.23 5.03 8.91
C ASP A 386 12.08 6.04 9.13
N LYS A 387 12.36 7.32 8.92
CA LYS A 387 11.42 8.42 9.15
C LYS A 387 10.12 8.29 8.34
N THR A 388 10.12 7.49 7.28
CA THR A 388 8.96 7.23 6.40
C THR A 388 7.97 6.22 7.00
N TYR A 389 8.36 5.47 8.03
CA TYR A 389 7.61 4.30 8.51
C TYR A 389 6.45 4.58 9.46
N LEU A 390 6.50 5.73 10.13
CA LEU A 390 5.42 6.13 11.02
C LEU A 390 4.07 6.16 10.29
N ASP A 391 4.03 6.34 8.98
CA ASP A 391 2.80 6.40 8.19
C ASP A 391 2.29 5.04 7.69
N ARG A 392 3.06 3.94 7.85
CA ARG A 392 2.72 2.62 7.30
C ARG A 392 2.60 1.49 8.31
N GLY A 393 3.36 1.54 9.41
CA GLY A 393 3.21 0.56 10.49
C GLY A 393 1.93 0.86 11.27
N ILE A 394 0.90 0.03 11.11
CA ILE A 394 -0.39 0.22 11.78
C ILE A 394 -0.43 -0.63 13.05
N PRO A 395 -0.34 -0.01 14.24
CA PRO A 395 -0.50 -0.74 15.48
C PRO A 395 -1.99 -1.01 15.67
N HIS A 396 -2.35 -2.28 15.75
CA HIS A 396 -3.68 -2.71 16.18
C HIS A 396 -3.59 -3.08 17.66
N PRO A 397 -3.82 -2.14 18.59
CA PRO A 397 -3.87 -2.47 20.00
C PRO A 397 -5.12 -3.32 20.24
N LEU A 398 -4.94 -4.63 20.33
CA LEU A 398 -5.82 -5.39 21.19
C LEU A 398 -5.46 -5.10 22.65
N PRO A 399 -6.35 -5.37 23.62
CA PRO A 399 -6.06 -5.12 25.03
C PRO A 399 -4.69 -5.62 25.50
N SER A 400 -4.14 -6.70 24.94
CA SER A 400 -2.83 -7.24 25.33
C SER A 400 -1.82 -7.41 24.19
N ILE A 401 -2.15 -7.07 22.94
CA ILE A 401 -1.30 -7.41 21.77
C ILE A 401 -1.11 -6.21 20.85
N PHE A 402 0.13 -6.05 20.37
CA PHE A 402 0.56 -5.11 19.34
C PHE A 402 0.97 -5.85 18.07
N TRP A 403 0.24 -5.62 16.98
CA TRP A 403 0.67 -6.02 15.64
C TRP A 403 1.59 -4.97 15.06
N LEU A 404 2.82 -5.36 14.71
CA LEU A 404 3.82 -4.49 14.11
C LEU A 404 4.20 -5.04 12.74
N GLU A 405 3.88 -4.27 11.70
CA GLU A 405 4.31 -4.54 10.34
C GLU A 405 5.54 -3.69 10.01
N SER A 406 6.61 -4.33 9.53
CA SER A 406 7.79 -3.68 8.95
C SER A 406 8.07 -4.21 7.54
N ASP A 407 9.04 -3.63 6.85
CA ASP A 407 9.45 -4.03 5.50
C ASP A 407 10.04 -5.43 5.36
N ASN A 408 10.34 -6.07 6.48
CA ASN A 408 11.03 -7.35 6.51
C ASN A 408 10.33 -8.39 7.37
N ALA A 409 9.46 -7.98 8.29
CA ALA A 409 8.72 -8.91 9.12
C ALA A 409 7.40 -8.32 9.64
N ILE A 410 6.53 -9.24 10.06
CA ILE A 410 5.41 -8.99 10.94
C ILE A 410 5.81 -9.49 12.32
N ARG A 411 5.62 -8.67 13.35
CA ARG A 411 5.90 -8.99 14.75
C ARG A 411 4.65 -8.82 15.60
N ILE A 412 4.55 -9.67 16.62
CA ILE A 412 3.44 -9.65 17.57
C ILE A 412 4.04 -9.43 18.95
N LEU A 413 3.82 -8.24 19.50
CA LEU A 413 4.24 -7.87 20.84
C LEU A 413 3.09 -8.15 21.81
N ASP A 414 3.35 -8.96 22.83
CA ASP A 414 2.44 -9.13 23.94
C ASP A 414 2.79 -8.07 25.00
N ILE A 415 1.89 -7.11 25.20
CA ILE A 415 2.08 -5.96 26.11
C ILE A 415 2.31 -6.45 27.54
N ASP A 416 1.51 -7.43 27.97
CA ASP A 416 1.55 -7.92 29.35
C ASP A 416 2.82 -8.73 29.61
N LYS A 417 3.22 -9.58 28.65
CA LYS A 417 4.49 -10.31 28.71
C LYS A 417 5.73 -9.46 28.43
N ARG A 418 5.54 -8.25 27.90
CA ARG A 418 6.62 -7.32 27.54
C ARG A 418 7.64 -7.89 26.54
N ASP A 419 7.22 -8.80 25.67
CA ASP A 419 8.12 -9.45 24.69
C ASP A 419 7.40 -9.73 23.35
N PHE A 420 8.19 -9.87 22.29
CA PHE A 420 7.70 -10.39 21.02
C PHE A 420 7.44 -11.88 21.16
N ILE A 421 6.16 -12.26 21.07
CA ILE A 421 5.73 -13.66 21.14
C ILE A 421 5.75 -14.35 19.79
N TYR A 422 5.86 -13.58 18.70
CA TYR A 422 5.94 -14.11 17.34
C TYR A 422 6.59 -13.12 16.37
N GLU A 423 7.33 -13.64 15.40
CA GLU A 423 7.89 -12.91 14.27
C GLU A 423 7.81 -13.79 13.01
N THR A 424 7.39 -13.22 11.89
CA THR A 424 7.44 -13.87 10.57
C THR A 424 7.92 -12.92 9.50
N ASN A 425 8.75 -13.41 8.57
CA ASN A 425 9.16 -12.65 7.39
C ASN A 425 8.14 -12.74 6.25
N GLU A 426 7.00 -13.40 6.49
CA GLU A 426 5.92 -13.57 5.52
C GLU A 426 5.05 -12.31 5.43
N LEU A 427 5.54 -11.32 4.70
CA LEU A 427 4.87 -10.02 4.51
C LEU A 427 3.63 -10.09 3.61
N SER A 428 3.30 -11.28 3.11
CA SER A 428 2.18 -11.44 2.17
C SER A 428 0.83 -11.22 2.82
N PHE A 429 0.73 -11.30 4.15
CA PHE A 429 -0.50 -11.06 4.92
C PHE A 429 -0.33 -9.93 5.92
N SER A 430 0.11 -8.78 5.41
CA SER A 430 0.49 -7.68 6.28
C SER A 430 -0.71 -6.91 6.83
N TRP A 431 -1.88 -7.01 6.17
CA TRP A 431 -3.08 -6.30 6.57
C TRP A 431 -3.87 -7.06 7.65
N LEU A 432 -3.70 -6.69 8.91
CA LEU A 432 -4.52 -7.22 10.00
C LEU A 432 -5.95 -6.67 9.91
N HIS A 433 -6.95 -7.54 9.88
CA HIS A 433 -8.36 -7.18 10.00
C HIS A 433 -8.78 -7.07 11.46
N CYS A 434 -8.49 -8.11 12.24
CA CYS A 434 -8.69 -8.17 13.68
C CYS A 434 -7.83 -9.29 14.27
N ALA A 435 -7.76 -9.33 15.58
CA ALA A 435 -7.28 -10.51 16.30
C ALA A 435 -8.20 -10.78 17.49
N THR A 436 -8.23 -12.02 17.94
CA THR A 436 -9.07 -12.50 19.03
C THR A 436 -8.26 -12.58 20.32
N SER A 437 -8.98 -12.67 21.45
CA SER A 437 -8.37 -12.83 22.78
C SER A 437 -7.60 -14.14 22.95
N ASP A 438 -7.91 -15.18 22.17
CA ASP A 438 -7.19 -16.47 22.19
C ASP A 438 -5.93 -16.51 21.31
N GLY A 439 -5.51 -15.36 20.75
CA GLY A 439 -4.29 -15.25 19.95
C GLY A 439 -4.43 -15.74 18.51
N MET A 440 -5.64 -15.70 17.96
CA MET A 440 -5.88 -15.90 16.53
C MET A 440 -5.94 -14.53 15.83
N PHE A 441 -5.18 -14.41 14.75
CA PHE A 441 -5.06 -13.20 13.94
C PHE A 441 -5.75 -13.42 12.61
N ILE A 442 -6.48 -12.44 12.11
CA ILE A 442 -7.14 -12.54 10.82
C ILE A 442 -6.56 -11.45 9.93
N CYS A 443 -5.86 -11.83 8.87
CA CYS A 443 -5.13 -10.90 8.00
C CYS A 443 -5.44 -11.15 6.53
N SER A 444 -5.15 -10.16 5.68
CA SER A 444 -5.23 -10.31 4.23
C SER A 444 -4.01 -9.73 3.54
N ARG A 445 -3.92 -9.92 2.22
CA ARG A 445 -2.78 -9.50 1.40
C ARG A 445 -2.74 -8.00 1.06
N GLY A 446 -3.42 -7.18 1.85
CA GLY A 446 -3.53 -5.73 1.66
C GLY A 446 -4.93 -5.19 1.96
N GLY A 447 -5.12 -3.88 1.82
CA GLY A 447 -6.36 -3.26 2.27
C GLY A 447 -7.60 -3.59 1.43
N PRO A 448 -8.75 -3.95 2.03
CA PRO A 448 -9.98 -4.31 1.33
C PRO A 448 -10.69 -3.12 0.67
N PHE A 449 -10.26 -1.88 0.92
CA PHE A 449 -11.01 -0.68 0.54
C PHE A 449 -10.38 0.17 -0.57
N TYR A 450 -9.15 -0.13 -1.02
CA TYR A 450 -8.51 0.72 -2.02
C TYR A 450 -9.09 0.48 -3.42
N TYR A 451 -9.53 -0.74 -3.73
CA TYR A 451 -10.16 -1.09 -5.01
C TYR A 451 -11.14 -2.25 -4.81
N PRO A 452 -12.46 -2.05 -4.95
CA PRO A 452 -13.47 -3.12 -4.82
C PRO A 452 -13.23 -4.31 -5.75
N SER A 453 -12.53 -4.09 -6.87
CA SER A 453 -12.14 -5.13 -7.84
C SER A 453 -10.95 -5.99 -7.38
N MET A 454 -10.34 -5.71 -6.24
CA MET A 454 -9.20 -6.45 -5.68
C MET A 454 -9.56 -7.03 -4.31
N ILE A 455 -10.56 -7.91 -4.29
CA ILE A 455 -10.87 -8.73 -3.12
C ILE A 455 -9.61 -9.51 -2.76
N LYS A 456 -9.06 -9.29 -1.58
CA LYS A 456 -7.85 -9.97 -1.12
C LYS A 456 -8.21 -11.14 -0.21
N PRO A 457 -7.58 -12.32 -0.36
CA PRO A 457 -7.93 -13.47 0.44
C PRO A 457 -7.63 -13.13 1.88
N VAL A 458 -8.62 -13.38 2.72
CA VAL A 458 -8.47 -13.29 4.16
C VAL A 458 -8.02 -14.65 4.67
N ALA A 459 -7.02 -14.66 5.55
CA ALA A 459 -6.52 -15.85 6.17
C ALA A 459 -6.45 -15.67 7.69
N VAL A 460 -6.72 -16.77 8.38
CA VAL A 460 -6.61 -16.91 9.81
C VAL A 460 -5.20 -17.39 10.13
N PHE A 461 -4.55 -16.76 11.10
CA PHE A 461 -3.22 -17.06 11.59
C PHE A 461 -3.25 -17.36 13.09
N LYS A 462 -2.91 -18.60 13.49
CA LYS A 462 -2.66 -18.96 14.90
C LYS A 462 -1.19 -19.33 15.14
N HIS A 463 -0.46 -18.56 15.93
CA HIS A 463 1.01 -18.72 16.06
C HIS A 463 1.46 -20.06 16.65
N SER A 464 0.59 -20.75 17.40
CA SER A 464 0.86 -22.06 18.00
C SER A 464 0.53 -23.27 17.12
N ALA A 465 -0.12 -23.06 15.96
CA ALA A 465 -0.50 -24.16 15.06
C ALA A 465 0.65 -24.57 14.12
N LYS A 466 0.73 -25.87 13.79
CA LYS A 466 1.74 -26.48 12.90
C LYS A 466 1.58 -26.00 11.44
N ASP A 467 2.69 -25.83 10.72
CA ASP A 467 2.66 -25.52 9.27
C ASP A 467 2.32 -26.74 8.43
N GLU A 468 1.12 -26.71 7.84
CA GLU A 468 0.62 -27.74 6.93
C GLU A 468 0.81 -27.34 5.47
N ARG A 469 1.24 -26.10 5.19
CA ARG A 469 1.46 -25.64 3.81
C ARG A 469 2.63 -26.40 3.19
N LYS A 470 2.49 -26.73 1.91
CA LYS A 470 3.57 -27.32 1.11
C LYS A 470 4.51 -26.20 0.66
N LEU A 471 5.60 -26.02 1.39
CA LEU A 471 6.62 -25.03 1.05
C LEU A 471 7.48 -25.53 -0.14
N LEU A 472 7.69 -24.66 -1.12
CA LEU A 472 8.71 -24.83 -2.13
C LEU A 472 9.96 -24.11 -1.66
N ALA A 473 11.00 -24.89 -1.36
CA ALA A 473 12.30 -24.36 -1.01
C ALA A 473 12.85 -23.52 -2.17
N SER A 474 13.40 -22.35 -1.85
CA SER A 474 14.07 -21.48 -2.82
C SER A 474 15.56 -21.42 -2.55
N GLN A 475 16.36 -21.46 -3.61
CA GLN A 475 17.75 -21.03 -3.55
C GLN A 475 17.78 -19.51 -3.73
N GLN A 476 18.20 -18.79 -2.70
CA GLN A 476 18.29 -17.33 -2.71
C GLN A 476 19.68 -16.89 -3.16
N VAL A 477 19.73 -16.02 -4.16
CA VAL A 477 20.97 -15.43 -4.69
C VAL A 477 20.84 -13.93 -4.66
N LYS A 478 21.75 -13.24 -3.97
CA LYS A 478 21.74 -11.77 -3.91
C LYS A 478 22.09 -11.21 -5.29
N ILE A 479 21.32 -10.23 -5.76
CA ILE A 479 21.54 -9.54 -7.04
C ILE A 479 21.65 -8.03 -6.80
N LEU A 480 22.30 -7.31 -7.72
CA LEU A 480 22.48 -5.86 -7.64
C LEU A 480 21.14 -5.12 -7.80
N ASP A 481 20.35 -5.56 -8.78
CA ASP A 481 19.08 -4.97 -9.16
C ASP A 481 18.26 -5.99 -9.95
N ASN A 482 16.92 -5.87 -9.94
CA ASN A 482 16.03 -6.72 -10.71
C ASN A 482 16.09 -6.45 -12.23
N LEU A 483 16.65 -5.30 -12.64
CA LEU A 483 16.73 -4.89 -14.05
C LEU A 483 17.63 -5.80 -14.91
N PHE A 484 18.54 -6.57 -14.30
CA PHE A 484 19.42 -7.51 -15.01
C PHE A 484 19.20 -8.95 -14.54
N LEU A 485 17.94 -9.35 -14.44
CA LEU A 485 17.56 -10.75 -14.31
C LEU A 485 16.85 -11.19 -15.58
N PHE A 486 17.43 -12.15 -16.30
CA PHE A 486 16.76 -12.77 -17.44
C PHE A 486 17.12 -14.24 -17.60
N PHE A 487 16.26 -14.95 -18.31
CA PHE A 487 16.28 -16.41 -18.42
C PHE A 487 16.43 -16.81 -19.88
N THR A 488 17.44 -17.62 -20.17
CA THR A 488 17.65 -18.24 -21.49
C THR A 488 17.36 -19.73 -21.41
N LYS A 489 17.39 -20.45 -22.54
CA LYS A 489 17.28 -21.91 -22.52
C LYS A 489 18.45 -22.58 -21.77
N ASP A 490 19.61 -21.92 -21.75
CA ASP A 490 20.87 -22.49 -21.29
C ASP A 490 21.20 -22.07 -19.85
N GLY A 491 20.53 -21.05 -19.31
CA GLY A 491 20.80 -20.61 -17.96
C GLY A 491 20.06 -19.36 -17.50
N ILE A 492 20.33 -18.99 -16.25
CA ILE A 492 19.83 -17.77 -15.62
C ILE A 492 20.96 -16.75 -15.56
N TRP A 493 20.73 -15.57 -16.09
CA TRP A 493 21.72 -14.49 -16.11
C TRP A 493 21.37 -13.44 -15.05
N ILE A 494 22.36 -13.09 -14.23
CA ILE A 494 22.24 -12.11 -13.15
C ILE A 494 23.46 -11.20 -13.08
N LYS A 495 23.32 -10.08 -12.37
CA LYS A 495 24.42 -9.20 -11.98
C LYS A 495 24.48 -9.22 -10.47
N ASN A 496 25.60 -9.69 -9.93
CA ASN A 496 25.80 -9.74 -8.49
C ASN A 496 26.04 -8.34 -7.93
N PRO A 497 25.98 -8.15 -6.59
CA PRO A 497 26.24 -6.85 -5.95
C PRO A 497 27.60 -6.22 -6.29
N GLU A 498 28.60 -7.03 -6.65
CA GLU A 498 29.94 -6.61 -7.07
C GLU A 498 29.97 -6.06 -8.51
N GLY A 499 28.87 -6.22 -9.24
CA GLY A 499 28.68 -5.76 -10.61
C GLY A 499 29.13 -6.76 -11.69
N GLU A 500 29.52 -7.96 -11.30
CA GLU A 500 29.90 -9.05 -12.20
C GLU A 500 28.66 -9.71 -12.81
N VAL A 501 28.78 -10.20 -14.03
CA VAL A 501 27.71 -10.87 -14.75
C VAL A 501 27.89 -12.37 -14.65
N LEU A 502 26.91 -13.05 -14.05
CA LEU A 502 26.97 -14.48 -13.81
C LEU A 502 25.86 -15.21 -14.56
N MET A 503 26.15 -16.40 -15.08
CA MET A 503 25.17 -17.34 -15.63
C MET A 503 25.12 -18.63 -14.80
N PHE A 504 23.94 -19.02 -14.33
CA PHE A 504 23.70 -20.34 -13.77
C PHE A 504 23.20 -21.31 -14.84
N ASP A 505 23.98 -22.35 -15.13
CA ASP A 505 23.64 -23.36 -16.14
C ASP A 505 22.82 -24.55 -15.61
N GLY A 506 22.27 -24.42 -14.38
CA GLY A 506 21.57 -25.49 -13.68
C GLY A 506 22.48 -26.34 -12.79
N LYS A 507 23.81 -26.19 -12.91
CA LYS A 507 24.79 -26.90 -12.08
C LYS A 507 25.77 -25.96 -11.39
N LYS A 508 26.28 -24.95 -12.11
CA LYS A 508 27.28 -24.00 -11.61
C LYS A 508 27.07 -22.60 -12.14
N TRP A 509 27.62 -21.63 -11.43
CA TRP A 509 27.74 -20.25 -11.88
C TRP A 509 28.99 -20.09 -12.76
N LYS A 510 28.85 -19.40 -13.89
CA LYS A 510 29.93 -18.99 -14.80
C LYS A 510 29.99 -17.46 -14.82
N ASP A 511 31.20 -16.91 -14.74
CA ASP A 511 31.44 -15.47 -14.79
C ASP A 511 31.70 -14.98 -16.22
N PHE A 512 31.30 -13.74 -16.49
CA PHE A 512 31.43 -13.02 -17.76
C PHE A 512 31.95 -11.60 -17.49
N PRO A 513 33.23 -11.46 -17.12
CA PRO A 513 33.82 -10.18 -16.73
C PRO A 513 33.76 -9.14 -17.86
N GLU A 514 33.71 -9.56 -19.12
CA GLU A 514 33.59 -8.70 -20.30
C GLU A 514 32.28 -7.90 -20.32
N LEU A 515 31.26 -8.35 -19.56
CA LEU A 515 29.96 -7.70 -19.48
C LEU A 515 29.82 -6.80 -18.25
N LYS A 516 30.86 -6.59 -17.42
CA LYS A 516 30.77 -5.83 -16.15
C LYS A 516 30.23 -4.41 -16.32
N ASP A 517 30.67 -3.72 -17.37
CA ASP A 517 30.29 -2.33 -17.66
C ASP A 517 29.17 -2.20 -18.69
N ALA A 518 28.63 -3.35 -19.14
CA ALA A 518 27.57 -3.37 -20.12
C ALA A 518 26.29 -2.70 -19.60
N SER A 519 25.55 -2.08 -20.51
CA SER A 519 24.19 -1.61 -20.23
C SER A 519 23.21 -2.70 -20.54
N TYR A 520 22.24 -2.86 -19.65
CA TYR A 520 21.32 -3.99 -19.64
C TYR A 520 19.88 -3.61 -19.94
N ALA A 521 19.67 -2.35 -20.33
CA ALA A 521 18.40 -1.95 -20.87
C ALA A 521 18.15 -2.70 -22.19
N ASN A 522 16.91 -3.16 -22.38
CA ASN A 522 16.41 -3.66 -23.66
C ASN A 522 16.94 -5.03 -24.12
N ILE A 523 17.32 -5.92 -23.19
CA ILE A 523 17.74 -7.29 -23.50
C ILE A 523 16.65 -8.05 -24.27
N LYS A 524 17.06 -8.76 -25.31
CA LYS A 524 16.24 -9.67 -26.15
C LYS A 524 16.84 -11.04 -26.19
N ILE A 525 15.99 -12.06 -26.13
CA ILE A 525 16.38 -13.45 -26.00
C ILE A 525 15.68 -14.24 -27.10
N ALA A 526 16.46 -14.92 -27.91
CA ALA A 526 16.01 -15.86 -28.91
C ALA A 526 15.56 -17.18 -28.27
N LYS A 527 14.80 -17.99 -29.02
CA LYS A 527 14.33 -19.32 -28.58
C LYS A 527 15.49 -20.24 -28.22
N ASP A 528 16.62 -20.07 -28.89
CA ASP A 528 17.79 -20.88 -28.71
C ASP A 528 18.74 -20.34 -27.63
N GLY A 529 18.30 -19.38 -26.81
CA GLY A 529 19.09 -18.82 -25.72
C GLY A 529 20.12 -17.76 -26.13
N THR A 530 20.28 -17.47 -27.41
CA THR A 530 21.02 -16.30 -27.90
C THR A 530 20.37 -15.02 -27.36
N PHE A 531 21.14 -14.01 -26.96
CA PHE A 531 20.59 -12.73 -26.52
C PHE A 531 21.43 -11.53 -26.91
N ILE A 532 20.79 -10.36 -26.97
CA ILE A 532 21.41 -9.09 -27.32
C ILE A 532 20.85 -7.97 -26.46
N SER A 533 21.72 -7.09 -25.98
CA SER A 533 21.41 -5.85 -25.29
C SER A 533 21.86 -4.66 -26.12
N THR A 534 20.95 -3.73 -26.35
CA THR A 534 21.21 -2.47 -27.09
C THR A 534 21.23 -1.24 -26.17
N GLY A 535 21.35 -1.46 -24.86
CA GLY A 535 21.48 -0.37 -23.90
C GLY A 535 22.80 0.41 -24.09
N LYS A 536 22.77 1.72 -23.82
CA LYS A 536 23.97 2.58 -23.77
C LYS A 536 24.50 2.65 -22.32
N PRO A 537 25.82 2.82 -22.10
CA PRO A 537 26.86 3.13 -23.10
C PRO A 537 27.50 1.92 -23.80
N PHE A 538 27.31 0.70 -23.30
CA PHE A 538 27.93 -0.53 -23.82
C PHE A 538 26.85 -1.56 -24.19
N CYS A 539 26.80 -1.93 -25.46
CA CYS A 539 25.91 -2.95 -26.03
C CYS A 539 26.65 -4.28 -26.14
N PHE A 540 25.93 -5.41 -26.07
CA PHE A 540 26.53 -6.73 -26.23
C PHE A 540 25.57 -7.76 -26.83
N MET A 541 26.11 -8.81 -27.42
CA MET A 541 25.39 -9.99 -27.87
C MET A 541 26.10 -11.25 -27.41
N TYR A 542 25.35 -12.24 -26.93
CA TYR A 542 25.81 -13.59 -26.66
C TYR A 542 25.14 -14.54 -27.65
N ALA A 543 25.93 -15.14 -28.55
CA ALA A 543 25.48 -16.11 -29.55
C ALA A 543 26.56 -17.17 -29.76
N ASP A 544 26.17 -18.42 -29.99
CA ASP A 544 27.11 -19.53 -30.26
C ASP A 544 28.26 -19.65 -29.25
N GLY A 545 27.99 -19.33 -27.98
CA GLY A 545 28.99 -19.35 -26.91
C GLY A 545 30.01 -18.21 -26.94
N LYS A 546 29.82 -17.19 -27.79
CA LYS A 546 30.70 -16.02 -27.93
C LYS A 546 29.99 -14.75 -27.49
N ILE A 547 30.76 -13.84 -26.90
CA ILE A 547 30.31 -12.48 -26.58
C ILE A 547 30.90 -11.49 -27.59
N SER A 548 30.02 -10.69 -28.18
CA SER A 548 30.38 -9.50 -28.98
C SER A 548 29.99 -8.26 -28.18
N THR A 549 30.86 -7.27 -28.07
CA THR A 549 30.59 -6.00 -27.36
C THR A 549 30.94 -4.78 -28.21
N THR A 550 30.18 -3.70 -28.12
CA THR A 550 30.51 -2.40 -28.73
C THR A 550 29.78 -1.26 -28.02
N ASN A 551 30.17 0.00 -28.26
CA ASN A 551 29.55 1.18 -27.68
C ASN A 551 28.37 1.71 -28.52
N SER A 552 28.08 1.06 -29.65
CA SER A 552 27.05 1.48 -30.60
C SER A 552 26.10 0.33 -30.92
N PRO A 553 24.78 0.48 -30.64
CA PRO A 553 23.77 -0.50 -31.05
C PRO A 553 23.81 -0.82 -32.55
N ASP A 554 23.98 0.21 -33.38
CA ASP A 554 23.99 0.10 -34.84
C ASP A 554 25.16 -0.77 -35.31
N GLN A 555 26.34 -0.56 -34.71
CA GLN A 555 27.52 -1.36 -35.00
C GLN A 555 27.34 -2.80 -34.53
N LEU A 556 26.76 -3.02 -33.34
CA LEU A 556 26.52 -4.36 -32.82
C LEU A 556 25.59 -5.15 -33.75
N ILE A 557 24.49 -4.52 -34.17
CA ILE A 557 23.51 -5.13 -35.07
C ILE A 557 24.15 -5.40 -36.43
N PHE A 558 24.92 -4.45 -36.99
CA PHE A 558 25.56 -4.60 -38.28
C PHE A 558 26.63 -5.71 -38.30
N GLU A 559 27.52 -5.74 -37.31
CA GLU A 559 28.59 -6.74 -37.20
C GLU A 559 28.05 -8.15 -36.97
N ASN A 560 26.85 -8.27 -36.41
CA ASN A 560 26.24 -9.54 -36.06
C ASN A 560 24.98 -9.82 -36.88
N LEU A 561 24.78 -9.16 -38.03
CA LEU A 561 23.54 -9.23 -38.81
C LEU A 561 23.14 -10.68 -39.13
N LYS A 562 24.09 -11.47 -39.66
CA LYS A 562 23.86 -12.87 -40.04
C LYS A 562 23.54 -13.75 -38.83
N THR A 563 24.19 -13.47 -37.69
CA THR A 563 23.91 -14.15 -36.42
C THR A 563 22.51 -13.79 -35.92
N ILE A 564 22.13 -12.51 -36.00
CA ILE A 564 20.79 -12.05 -35.64
C ILE A 564 19.73 -12.72 -36.53
N GLU A 565 19.94 -12.77 -37.84
CA GLU A 565 19.07 -13.48 -38.79
C GLU A 565 18.96 -14.98 -38.50
N ASN A 566 20.03 -15.62 -38.03
CA ASN A 566 20.05 -17.05 -37.73
C ASN A 566 19.31 -17.41 -36.43
N HIS A 567 19.39 -16.55 -35.40
CA HIS A 567 18.91 -16.88 -34.05
C HIS A 567 17.62 -16.15 -33.66
N PHE A 568 17.43 -14.90 -34.08
CA PHE A 568 16.29 -14.11 -33.66
C PHE A 568 15.14 -14.21 -34.65
N ASP A 569 14.13 -14.97 -34.25
CA ASP A 569 12.79 -14.82 -34.77
C ASP A 569 12.18 -13.48 -34.33
N GLU A 570 11.14 -13.09 -35.05
CA GLU A 570 10.52 -11.77 -35.25
C GLU A 570 10.36 -10.69 -34.13
N LYS A 571 10.78 -10.84 -32.88
CA LYS A 571 10.03 -10.16 -31.78
C LYS A 571 10.91 -9.48 -30.74
N ALA A 572 10.94 -8.13 -30.75
CA ALA A 572 11.61 -7.33 -29.73
C ALA A 572 11.14 -5.83 -29.68
N LYS A 573 11.37 -5.14 -28.55
CA LYS A 573 10.79 -3.79 -28.23
C LYS A 573 11.60 -2.58 -28.73
N ASN A 574 12.85 -2.75 -29.16
CA ASN A 574 13.78 -1.66 -29.54
C ASN A 574 14.53 -1.90 -30.83
N PHE A 575 14.70 -3.17 -31.16
CA PHE A 575 14.78 -3.62 -32.52
C PHE A 575 13.87 -4.84 -32.64
N THR A 576 13.50 -5.28 -33.83
CA THR A 576 12.66 -6.46 -34.03
C THR A 576 12.87 -6.98 -35.44
N CYS A 577 12.87 -8.29 -35.65
CA CYS A 577 12.99 -8.87 -36.98
C CYS A 577 11.58 -9.06 -37.56
N ASP A 578 11.30 -8.87 -38.84
CA ASP A 578 9.94 -9.16 -39.37
C ASP A 578 9.84 -10.51 -40.11
N GLY A 579 10.80 -11.41 -39.86
CA GLY A 579 10.86 -12.77 -40.41
C GLY A 579 11.14 -12.79 -41.91
N SER A 580 11.05 -11.64 -42.57
CA SER A 580 11.39 -11.40 -43.96
C SER A 580 12.82 -10.83 -44.09
N GLY A 581 13.68 -11.11 -43.10
CA GLY A 581 15.06 -10.64 -43.03
C GLY A 581 15.22 -9.13 -42.81
N ASN A 582 14.17 -8.40 -42.37
CA ASN A 582 14.32 -6.99 -42.00
C ASN A 582 14.52 -6.85 -40.49
N ILE A 583 15.50 -6.04 -40.08
CA ILE A 583 15.73 -5.67 -38.69
C ILE A 583 15.25 -4.23 -38.51
N TRP A 584 14.15 -4.06 -37.79
CA TRP A 584 13.62 -2.77 -37.37
C TRP A 584 14.35 -2.34 -36.12
N PHE A 585 14.73 -1.07 -35.93
CA PHE A 585 15.26 -0.59 -34.65
C PHE A 585 15.13 0.92 -34.45
N PHE A 586 15.15 1.36 -33.20
CA PHE A 586 15.22 2.78 -32.86
C PHE A 586 16.67 3.25 -32.82
N LYS A 587 17.00 4.22 -33.66
CA LYS A 587 18.29 4.92 -33.61
C LYS A 587 18.22 6.11 -32.64
N SER A 588 17.07 6.76 -32.54
CA SER A 588 16.75 7.81 -31.57
C SER A 588 15.25 7.79 -31.24
N GLU A 589 14.77 8.65 -30.33
CA GLU A 589 13.34 8.78 -29.97
C GLU A 589 12.42 9.09 -31.16
N ASN A 590 13.02 9.55 -32.27
CA ASN A 590 12.33 9.97 -33.47
C ASN A 590 12.72 9.09 -34.67
N GLU A 591 13.93 8.54 -34.72
CA GLU A 591 14.40 7.75 -35.88
C GLU A 591 14.10 6.25 -35.73
N LEU A 592 13.11 5.80 -36.50
CA LEU A 592 12.83 4.38 -36.71
C LEU A 592 13.51 3.90 -38.00
N MET A 593 14.45 2.96 -37.85
CA MET A 593 15.26 2.38 -38.92
C MET A 593 14.75 1.00 -39.30
N ILE A 594 14.82 0.67 -40.59
CA ILE A 594 14.67 -0.70 -41.09
C ILE A 594 15.93 -1.05 -41.86
N TYR A 595 16.64 -2.07 -41.38
CA TYR A 595 17.78 -2.66 -42.08
C TYR A 595 17.27 -3.83 -42.92
N ASN A 596 17.46 -3.74 -44.23
CA ASN A 596 17.34 -4.85 -45.17
C ASN A 596 18.70 -5.02 -45.85
N ASN A 597 19.06 -6.24 -46.27
CA ASN A 597 20.24 -6.62 -47.06
C ASN A 597 20.57 -5.72 -48.29
N ARG A 598 19.79 -4.67 -48.59
CA ARG A 598 19.98 -3.74 -49.72
C ARG A 598 19.80 -2.24 -49.39
N SER A 599 19.28 -1.83 -48.23
CA SER A 599 19.08 -0.40 -47.90
C SER A 599 18.68 -0.12 -46.45
N ASN A 600 19.00 1.10 -45.98
CA ASN A 600 18.49 1.70 -44.74
C ASN A 600 17.23 2.51 -45.04
N TYR A 601 16.17 2.33 -44.26
CA TYR A 601 14.92 3.09 -44.40
C TYR A 601 14.67 3.95 -43.16
N ASN A 602 14.76 5.27 -43.28
CA ASN A 602 14.33 6.22 -42.24
C ASN A 602 12.83 6.50 -42.39
N LEU A 603 12.04 6.07 -41.41
CA LEU A 603 10.59 6.17 -41.50
C LEU A 603 10.04 7.60 -41.36
N LEU A 604 10.73 8.47 -40.63
CA LEU A 604 10.33 9.86 -40.48
C LEU A 604 10.47 10.65 -41.77
N GLU A 605 11.55 10.46 -42.52
CA GLU A 605 11.80 11.21 -43.76
C GLU A 605 10.70 11.00 -44.80
N LYS A 606 10.12 9.79 -44.85
CA LYS A 606 9.10 9.44 -45.86
C LYS A 606 7.67 9.71 -45.45
N HIS A 607 7.40 9.87 -44.15
CA HIS A 607 6.07 10.21 -43.63
C HIS A 607 6.08 11.50 -42.81
N ALA A 608 7.06 12.38 -43.04
CA ALA A 608 7.26 13.62 -42.31
C ALA A 608 5.99 14.50 -42.32
N GLU A 609 5.24 14.53 -43.42
CA GLU A 609 3.99 15.29 -43.51
C GLU A 609 2.89 14.76 -42.57
N THR A 610 2.84 13.44 -42.34
CA THR A 610 1.79 12.81 -41.51
C THR A 610 2.20 12.73 -40.04
N PHE A 611 3.49 12.61 -39.73
CA PHE A 611 3.96 12.29 -38.37
C PHE A 611 5.04 13.21 -37.79
N SER A 612 5.37 14.35 -38.42
CA SER A 612 6.43 15.29 -37.95
C SER A 612 6.27 15.83 -36.52
N LYS A 613 5.09 15.70 -35.90
CA LYS A 613 4.82 16.12 -34.51
C LYS A 613 4.72 14.96 -33.51
N CYS A 614 5.02 13.73 -33.94
CA CYS A 614 4.94 12.55 -33.08
C CYS A 614 6.34 12.15 -32.60
N SER A 615 6.43 11.66 -31.36
CA SER A 615 7.55 10.83 -30.92
C SER A 615 7.15 9.37 -30.97
N VAL A 616 8.05 8.50 -31.44
CA VAL A 616 7.82 7.05 -31.34
C VAL A 616 8.22 6.63 -29.94
N ASN A 617 7.29 6.06 -29.16
CA ASN A 617 7.63 5.65 -27.80
C ASN A 617 8.31 4.28 -27.78
N HIS A 618 7.70 3.28 -28.43
CA HIS A 618 8.21 1.90 -28.42
C HIS A 618 7.55 1.01 -29.49
N PHE A 619 8.25 -0.05 -29.88
CA PHE A 619 7.61 -1.17 -30.58
C PHE A 619 6.75 -1.93 -29.59
N LYS A 620 5.52 -2.23 -30.00
CA LYS A 620 4.67 -3.14 -29.24
C LYS A 620 5.14 -4.55 -29.56
N GLY A 621 5.02 -5.01 -30.81
CA GLY A 621 5.44 -6.34 -31.24
C GLY A 621 5.24 -6.59 -32.73
N ILE A 622 5.61 -7.78 -33.21
CA ILE A 622 5.44 -8.20 -34.61
C ILE A 622 4.53 -9.39 -34.72
N ALA A 623 3.57 -9.34 -35.64
CA ALA A 623 2.79 -10.48 -36.11
C ALA A 623 3.18 -10.77 -37.57
N LYS A 624 4.17 -11.63 -37.80
CA LYS A 624 4.64 -11.97 -39.15
C LYS A 624 5.14 -10.73 -39.90
N ASN A 625 4.42 -10.33 -40.95
CA ASN A 625 4.71 -9.15 -41.77
C ASN A 625 4.14 -7.82 -41.22
N LYS A 626 3.55 -7.83 -40.02
CA LYS A 626 2.91 -6.67 -39.38
C LYS A 626 3.67 -6.24 -38.13
N VAL A 627 4.16 -5.00 -38.10
CA VAL A 627 4.87 -4.41 -36.95
C VAL A 627 3.97 -3.40 -36.24
N LEU A 628 3.70 -3.61 -34.96
CA LEU A 628 2.92 -2.68 -34.15
C LEU A 628 3.82 -1.64 -33.49
N ILE A 629 3.48 -0.38 -33.67
CA ILE A 629 4.27 0.76 -33.22
C ILE A 629 3.36 1.68 -32.40
N HIS A 630 3.81 2.07 -31.21
CA HIS A 630 3.10 3.00 -30.34
C HIS A 630 3.69 4.40 -30.45
N TYR A 631 2.85 5.36 -30.83
CA TYR A 631 3.21 6.76 -31.01
C TYR A 631 2.63 7.62 -29.89
N SER A 632 3.38 8.63 -29.46
CA SER A 632 2.85 9.76 -28.68
C SER A 632 2.78 10.98 -29.59
N LEU A 633 1.61 11.61 -29.64
CA LEU A 633 1.48 12.94 -30.22
C LEU A 633 1.46 13.97 -29.10
N GLN A 634 2.35 14.95 -29.16
CA GLN A 634 2.37 16.04 -28.20
C GLN A 634 1.00 16.76 -28.19
N GLY A 635 0.26 16.63 -27.09
CA GLY A 635 -1.06 17.24 -26.90
C GLY A 635 -2.27 16.46 -27.42
N GLN A 636 -2.13 15.27 -28.04
CA GLN A 636 -3.29 14.45 -28.47
C GLN A 636 -3.28 13.01 -27.94
N GLY A 637 -2.37 12.69 -27.00
CA GLY A 637 -2.29 11.37 -26.39
C GLY A 637 -1.57 10.35 -27.28
N PHE A 638 -1.89 9.07 -27.06
CA PHE A 638 -1.20 7.96 -27.71
C PHE A 638 -2.05 7.33 -28.83
N PHE A 639 -1.39 6.77 -29.83
CA PHE A 639 -2.04 5.91 -30.82
C PHE A 639 -1.15 4.76 -31.25
N THR A 640 -1.77 3.71 -31.78
CA THR A 640 -1.08 2.53 -32.30
C THR A 640 -1.18 2.47 -33.81
N LEU A 641 -0.06 2.23 -34.48
CA LEU A 641 0.00 1.94 -35.90
C LEU A 641 0.36 0.46 -36.10
N VAL A 642 -0.27 -0.18 -37.08
CA VAL A 642 0.25 -1.39 -37.68
C VAL A 642 0.96 -1.03 -38.98
N CYS A 643 2.24 -1.37 -39.07
CA CYS A 643 3.02 -1.27 -40.28
C CYS A 643 3.00 -2.63 -40.99
N GLU A 644 2.63 -2.66 -42.27
CA GLU A 644 2.63 -3.87 -43.08
C GLU A 644 3.45 -3.67 -44.35
N LYS A 645 4.26 -4.68 -44.71
CA LYS A 645 4.99 -4.68 -45.99
C LYS A 645 4.15 -5.36 -47.08
N LYS A 646 3.70 -4.60 -48.08
CA LYS A 646 3.01 -5.12 -49.28
C LYS A 646 3.80 -4.73 -50.53
N ASN A 647 4.16 -5.72 -51.37
CA ASN A 647 4.87 -5.50 -52.63
C ASN A 647 6.15 -4.65 -52.49
N GLY A 648 6.92 -4.88 -51.42
CA GLY A 648 8.16 -4.14 -51.14
C GLY A 648 7.99 -2.72 -50.59
N LYS A 649 6.75 -2.26 -50.37
CA LYS A 649 6.42 -0.96 -49.76
C LYS A 649 5.82 -1.16 -48.37
N TYR A 650 6.10 -0.22 -47.46
CA TYR A 650 5.55 -0.21 -46.11
C TYR A 650 4.29 0.66 -46.05
N PHE A 651 3.24 0.13 -45.43
CA PHE A 651 1.94 0.79 -45.25
C PHE A 651 1.63 0.91 -43.77
N PHE A 652 1.17 2.08 -43.34
CA PHE A 652 0.83 2.36 -41.94
C PHE A 652 -0.66 2.54 -41.81
N ASN A 653 -1.29 1.69 -41.02
CA ASN A 653 -2.70 1.80 -40.71
C ASN A 653 -2.85 2.08 -39.21
N LYS A 654 -3.64 3.09 -38.87
CA LYS A 654 -3.99 3.33 -37.48
C LYS A 654 -4.94 2.23 -37.02
N ILE A 655 -4.64 1.62 -35.88
CA ILE A 655 -5.49 0.65 -35.20
C ILE A 655 -5.94 1.23 -33.85
N PRO A 656 -6.96 0.63 -33.18
CA PRO A 656 -7.33 1.04 -31.83
C PRO A 656 -6.11 1.11 -30.91
N THR A 657 -5.97 2.24 -30.21
CA THR A 657 -4.82 2.55 -29.36
C THR A 657 -4.67 1.47 -28.29
N SER A 658 -3.49 0.88 -28.16
CA SER A 658 -3.22 -0.04 -27.07
C SER A 658 -3.25 0.66 -25.72
N SER A 659 -3.65 -0.01 -24.64
CA SER A 659 -3.65 0.62 -23.31
C SER A 659 -2.26 1.13 -22.91
N VAL A 660 -2.20 2.38 -22.45
CA VAL A 660 -0.95 2.97 -21.96
C VAL A 660 -0.46 2.27 -20.68
N HIS A 661 -1.39 1.65 -19.95
CA HIS A 661 -1.15 0.88 -18.73
C HIS A 661 -0.71 -0.57 -18.98
N ASP A 662 -0.27 -0.92 -20.20
CA ASP A 662 0.23 -2.25 -20.56
C ASP A 662 1.55 -2.60 -19.83
N TYR A 663 1.46 -2.86 -18.52
CA TYR A 663 2.41 -3.74 -17.81
C TYR A 663 2.37 -5.17 -18.36
N PHE A 664 1.34 -5.51 -19.14
CA PHE A 664 1.14 -6.83 -19.71
C PHE A 664 2.08 -7.08 -20.89
N LYS A 665 2.72 -8.25 -20.85
CA LYS A 665 3.53 -8.77 -21.96
C LYS A 665 2.59 -9.03 -23.14
N LEU A 666 2.99 -8.61 -24.33
CA LEU A 666 2.34 -9.07 -25.55
C LEU A 666 2.44 -10.59 -25.63
N ILE A 667 1.36 -11.21 -26.08
CA ILE A 667 1.25 -12.66 -26.15
C ILE A 667 1.12 -13.09 -27.59
N TYR A 668 1.79 -14.19 -27.88
CA TYR A 668 1.76 -14.83 -29.17
C TYR A 668 1.14 -16.20 -29.01
N ASP A 669 0.17 -16.49 -29.84
CA ASP A 669 -0.34 -17.86 -29.93
C ASP A 669 0.60 -18.76 -30.76
N PHE A 670 0.28 -20.06 -30.81
CA PHE A 670 1.06 -21.05 -31.55
C PHE A 670 1.01 -20.85 -33.07
N GLU A 671 0.03 -20.10 -33.58
CA GLU A 671 -0.02 -19.71 -35.00
C GLU A 671 0.87 -18.48 -35.27
N GLY A 672 1.57 -17.97 -34.26
CA GLY A 672 2.43 -16.80 -34.33
C GLY A 672 1.66 -15.48 -34.33
N LYS A 673 0.32 -15.51 -34.19
CA LYS A 673 -0.52 -14.30 -34.20
C LYS A 673 -0.36 -13.54 -32.90
N LEU A 674 -0.37 -12.21 -33.01
CA LEU A 674 -0.15 -11.31 -31.89
C LEU A 674 -1.47 -10.96 -31.21
N TRP A 675 -1.45 -11.00 -29.89
CA TRP A 675 -2.53 -10.54 -29.04
C TRP A 675 -2.17 -9.22 -28.37
N TYR A 676 -3.06 -8.23 -28.46
CA TYR A 676 -2.89 -6.95 -27.78
C TYR A 676 -4.24 -6.36 -27.31
N ASN A 677 -4.17 -5.53 -26.27
CA ASN A 677 -5.34 -4.90 -25.65
C ASN A 677 -5.48 -3.49 -26.17
N ALA A 678 -6.68 -3.07 -26.55
CA ALA A 678 -6.96 -1.69 -26.92
C ALA A 678 -7.75 -0.95 -25.85
N GLU A 679 -7.50 0.36 -25.78
CA GLU A 679 -8.36 1.31 -25.10
C GLU A 679 -9.70 1.40 -25.81
N SER A 680 -10.76 1.18 -25.05
CA SER A 680 -12.11 1.45 -25.48
C SER A 680 -12.57 2.77 -24.85
N PRO A 681 -13.21 3.67 -25.62
CA PRO A 681 -13.87 4.84 -25.05
C PRO A 681 -15.16 4.48 -24.29
N SER A 682 -15.67 3.27 -24.51
CA SER A 682 -16.77 2.71 -23.72
C SER A 682 -16.20 1.84 -22.60
N SER A 683 -17.00 1.55 -21.57
CA SER A 683 -16.60 0.63 -20.49
C SER A 683 -16.51 -0.85 -20.95
N THR A 684 -16.12 -1.08 -22.20
CA THR A 684 -15.94 -2.38 -22.83
C THR A 684 -14.45 -2.68 -22.92
N GLN A 685 -14.11 -3.95 -22.84
CA GLN A 685 -12.75 -4.43 -23.00
C GLN A 685 -12.59 -4.93 -24.43
N LEU A 686 -11.59 -4.39 -25.12
CA LEU A 686 -11.29 -4.76 -26.51
C LEU A 686 -9.92 -5.44 -26.58
N THR A 687 -9.93 -6.70 -26.98
CA THR A 687 -8.73 -7.49 -27.21
C THR A 687 -8.67 -7.87 -28.68
N PHE A 688 -7.53 -7.65 -29.31
CA PHE A 688 -7.34 -7.91 -30.74
C PHE A 688 -6.31 -9.00 -30.97
N ARG A 689 -6.62 -9.90 -31.89
CA ARG A 689 -5.71 -10.92 -32.41
C ARG A 689 -5.35 -10.59 -33.86
N ILE A 690 -4.07 -10.30 -34.11
CA ILE A 690 -3.53 -9.89 -35.41
C ILE A 690 -2.74 -11.05 -36.04
N GLY A 691 -3.13 -11.47 -37.24
CA GLY A 691 -2.36 -12.37 -38.10
C GLY A 691 -2.13 -11.81 -39.51
N GLU A 692 -1.74 -12.67 -40.45
CA GLU A 692 -1.58 -12.35 -41.88
C GLU A 692 -2.89 -11.93 -42.54
N GLU A 693 -3.99 -12.58 -42.18
CA GLU A 693 -5.31 -12.30 -42.73
C GLU A 693 -5.66 -10.80 -42.56
N GLU A 694 -6.38 -10.22 -43.52
CA GLU A 694 -6.82 -8.82 -43.45
C GLU A 694 -7.76 -8.56 -42.25
N LYS A 695 -8.39 -9.62 -41.74
CA LYS A 695 -9.35 -9.54 -40.65
C LYS A 695 -8.64 -9.61 -39.29
N ILE A 696 -8.65 -8.48 -38.58
CA ILE A 696 -8.34 -8.46 -37.15
C ILE A 696 -9.51 -9.14 -36.43
N GLN A 697 -9.23 -10.17 -35.62
CA GLN A 697 -10.27 -10.76 -34.78
C GLN A 697 -10.38 -9.94 -33.49
N GLU A 698 -11.55 -9.36 -33.28
CA GLU A 698 -11.91 -8.61 -32.09
C GLU A 698 -12.58 -9.56 -31.08
N ILE A 699 -12.13 -9.47 -29.84
CA ILE A 699 -12.73 -10.15 -28.70
C ILE A 699 -13.18 -9.06 -27.72
N ILE A 700 -14.48 -9.05 -27.44
CA ILE A 700 -15.13 -8.04 -26.61
C ILE A 700 -15.46 -8.65 -25.25
N ASP A 701 -15.14 -7.93 -24.17
CA ASP A 701 -15.53 -8.25 -22.78
C ASP A 701 -15.18 -9.67 -22.30
N SER A 702 -14.15 -10.29 -22.89
CA SER A 702 -13.75 -11.67 -22.57
C SER A 702 -12.39 -11.78 -21.86
N GLY A 703 -11.77 -10.66 -21.50
CA GLY A 703 -10.47 -10.61 -20.85
C GLY A 703 -9.33 -10.10 -21.74
N ILE A 704 -8.23 -9.76 -21.08
CA ILE A 704 -6.91 -9.45 -21.62
C ILE A 704 -6.08 -10.75 -21.67
N PRO A 705 -5.31 -11.05 -22.72
CA PRO A 705 -4.34 -12.15 -22.74
C PRO A 705 -3.29 -12.03 -21.63
N PHE A 706 -3.09 -13.11 -20.87
CA PHE A 706 -2.05 -13.28 -19.84
C PHE A 706 -0.99 -14.34 -20.21
N LEU A 707 -1.39 -15.40 -20.90
CA LEU A 707 -0.52 -16.51 -21.27
C LEU A 707 -1.01 -17.19 -22.54
N CYS A 708 -0.09 -17.60 -23.41
CA CYS A 708 -0.33 -18.69 -24.35
C CYS A 708 0.33 -19.95 -23.77
N ASP A 709 -0.47 -20.90 -23.31
CA ASP A 709 0.03 -22.12 -22.67
C ASP A 709 0.62 -23.09 -23.70
N LYS A 710 1.37 -24.10 -23.26
CA LYS A 710 2.04 -25.03 -24.18
C LYS A 710 1.10 -25.87 -25.05
N SER A 711 -0.20 -25.91 -24.74
CA SER A 711 -1.23 -26.60 -25.53
C SER A 711 -1.90 -25.71 -26.59
N GLY A 712 -1.47 -24.45 -26.67
CA GLY A 712 -1.96 -23.47 -27.63
C GLY A 712 -3.24 -22.77 -27.21
N ASN A 713 -3.59 -22.81 -25.92
CA ASN A 713 -4.68 -21.98 -25.40
C ASN A 713 -4.17 -20.59 -25.03
N VAL A 714 -5.00 -19.59 -25.24
CA VAL A 714 -4.76 -18.23 -24.77
C VAL A 714 -5.63 -17.99 -23.54
N TRP A 715 -4.98 -17.74 -22.40
CA TRP A 715 -5.62 -17.44 -21.13
C TRP A 715 -5.94 -15.94 -21.07
N LEU A 716 -7.22 -15.61 -21.02
CA LEU A 716 -7.73 -14.24 -20.99
C LEU A 716 -8.20 -13.89 -19.57
N GLY A 717 -7.48 -13.04 -18.85
CA GLY A 717 -7.79 -12.59 -17.49
C GLY A 717 -8.26 -11.14 -17.43
N ASP A 718 -8.42 -10.59 -16.22
CA ASP A 718 -8.89 -9.21 -16.02
C ASP A 718 -10.19 -8.90 -16.79
N ILE A 719 -11.17 -9.78 -16.70
CA ILE A 719 -12.44 -9.65 -17.42
C ILE A 719 -13.27 -8.53 -16.75
N ILE A 720 -13.79 -7.59 -17.54
CA ILE A 720 -14.61 -6.48 -17.00
C ILE A 720 -15.78 -7.02 -16.18
N ARG A 721 -15.99 -6.45 -14.98
CA ARG A 721 -17.05 -6.84 -14.02
C ARG A 721 -16.98 -8.30 -13.55
N GLN A 722 -15.80 -8.92 -13.62
CA GLN A 722 -15.53 -10.21 -13.00
C GLN A 722 -14.40 -10.07 -11.99
N THR A 723 -14.23 -11.08 -11.14
CA THR A 723 -13.12 -11.19 -10.21
C THR A 723 -11.80 -11.39 -10.97
N LYS A 724 -10.69 -10.86 -10.43
CA LYS A 724 -9.37 -10.91 -11.08
C LYS A 724 -8.76 -12.32 -11.15
N ASN A 725 -9.33 -13.30 -10.43
CA ASN A 725 -8.92 -14.69 -10.48
C ASN A 725 -9.58 -15.53 -11.58
N LYS A 726 -10.53 -14.94 -12.32
CA LYS A 726 -11.22 -15.63 -13.41
C LYS A 726 -10.47 -15.43 -14.73
N PHE A 727 -10.30 -16.54 -15.43
CA PHE A 727 -9.67 -16.58 -16.74
C PHE A 727 -10.56 -17.32 -17.73
N ASN A 728 -10.78 -16.74 -18.90
CA ASN A 728 -11.37 -17.45 -20.03
C ASN A 728 -10.28 -18.16 -20.82
N ILE A 729 -10.58 -19.37 -21.30
CA ILE A 729 -9.68 -20.18 -22.12
C ILE A 729 -10.10 -20.03 -23.57
N TRP A 730 -9.33 -19.28 -24.35
CA TRP A 730 -9.55 -19.13 -25.79
C TRP A 730 -8.74 -20.16 -26.57
N ARG A 731 -9.36 -20.82 -27.56
CA ARG A 731 -8.68 -21.74 -28.48
C ARG A 731 -9.36 -21.73 -29.84
N LYS A 732 -8.59 -21.57 -30.92
CA LYS A 732 -9.06 -21.71 -32.32
C LYS A 732 -10.31 -20.89 -32.65
N GLY A 733 -10.39 -19.65 -32.16
CA GLY A 733 -11.45 -18.71 -32.52
C GLY A 733 -12.57 -18.55 -31.50
N GLU A 734 -12.63 -19.40 -30.48
CA GLU A 734 -13.74 -19.43 -29.51
C GLU A 734 -13.26 -19.57 -28.06
N ILE A 735 -14.11 -19.14 -27.12
CA ILE A 735 -13.93 -19.40 -25.69
C ILE A 735 -14.39 -20.83 -25.41
N LYS A 736 -13.45 -21.69 -25.00
CA LYS A 736 -13.68 -23.10 -24.72
C LYS A 736 -14.16 -23.38 -23.30
N GLY A 737 -13.84 -22.48 -22.37
CA GLY A 737 -14.19 -22.61 -20.97
C GLY A 737 -13.69 -21.43 -20.15
N SER A 738 -13.92 -21.50 -18.85
CA SER A 738 -13.39 -20.55 -17.87
C SER A 738 -12.80 -21.32 -16.69
N VAL A 739 -11.76 -20.74 -16.08
CA VAL A 739 -11.06 -21.28 -14.93
C VAL A 739 -10.98 -20.19 -13.89
N GLU A 740 -11.33 -20.52 -12.65
CA GLU A 740 -11.14 -19.64 -11.50
C GLU A 740 -9.98 -20.19 -10.67
N ILE A 741 -9.01 -19.31 -10.41
CA ILE A 741 -7.81 -19.66 -9.65
C ILE A 741 -8.10 -19.36 -8.18
N PRO A 742 -8.08 -20.36 -7.29
CA PRO A 742 -8.44 -20.10 -5.91
C PRO A 742 -7.45 -19.15 -5.25
N HIS A 743 -7.97 -18.31 -4.36
CA HIS A 743 -7.20 -17.34 -3.56
C HIS A 743 -6.35 -16.35 -4.38
N ALA A 744 -6.56 -16.26 -5.69
CA ALA A 744 -5.94 -15.24 -6.51
C ALA A 744 -6.72 -13.92 -6.36
N ASN A 745 -6.01 -12.81 -6.14
CA ASN A 745 -6.63 -11.51 -5.88
C ASN A 745 -6.03 -10.34 -6.67
N GLU A 746 -4.93 -10.62 -7.35
CA GLU A 746 -4.16 -9.66 -8.11
C GLU A 746 -3.90 -10.27 -9.49
N ALA A 747 -3.31 -9.48 -10.38
CA ALA A 747 -2.83 -9.97 -11.67
C ALA A 747 -1.91 -11.17 -11.44
N SER A 748 -2.44 -12.37 -11.66
CA SER A 748 -1.69 -13.60 -11.48
C SER A 748 -0.69 -13.70 -12.61
N THR A 749 0.55 -14.04 -12.29
CA THR A 749 1.49 -14.39 -13.36
C THR A 749 1.28 -15.85 -13.70
N LEU A 750 0.87 -16.08 -14.95
CA LEU A 750 0.64 -17.42 -15.47
C LEU A 750 1.87 -17.88 -16.26
N ILE A 751 2.28 -19.12 -16.02
CA ILE A 751 3.39 -19.76 -16.72
C ILE A 751 2.97 -21.17 -17.13
N SER A 752 3.45 -21.67 -18.26
CA SER A 752 3.22 -23.06 -18.67
C SER A 752 4.54 -23.76 -18.94
N ASP A 753 4.77 -24.89 -18.26
CA ASP A 753 5.98 -25.68 -18.40
C ASP A 753 5.89 -26.74 -19.51
N ARG A 754 4.68 -27.28 -19.74
CA ARG A 754 4.36 -28.33 -20.72
C ARG A 754 2.86 -28.33 -21.03
N GLU A 755 2.46 -29.12 -22.02
CA GLU A 755 1.07 -29.26 -22.43
C GLU A 755 0.16 -29.66 -21.25
N GLY A 756 -1.01 -29.04 -21.17
CA GLY A 756 -2.01 -29.28 -20.13
C GLY A 756 -1.56 -28.88 -18.72
N SER A 757 -0.51 -28.07 -18.59
CA SER A 757 0.04 -27.65 -17.29
C SER A 757 0.22 -26.14 -17.26
N VAL A 758 -0.44 -25.49 -16.30
CA VAL A 758 -0.36 -24.05 -16.05
C VAL A 758 -0.08 -23.82 -14.58
N ILE A 759 0.89 -22.97 -14.30
CA ILE A 759 1.30 -22.58 -12.96
C ILE A 759 0.92 -21.12 -12.80
N ALA A 760 0.03 -20.86 -11.85
CA ALA A 760 -0.40 -19.52 -11.49
C ALA A 760 0.31 -19.09 -10.22
N ILE A 761 0.91 -17.91 -10.24
CA ILE A 761 1.59 -17.34 -9.09
C ILE A 761 0.85 -16.07 -8.68
N THR A 762 0.31 -16.10 -7.47
CA THR A 762 -0.43 -14.99 -6.87
C THR A 762 0.18 -14.64 -5.52
N GLY A 763 1.06 -13.65 -5.51
CA GLY A 763 1.94 -13.38 -4.37
C GLY A 763 2.83 -14.60 -4.07
N PRO A 764 2.89 -15.10 -2.82
CA PRO A 764 3.69 -16.28 -2.47
C PRO A 764 2.99 -17.61 -2.77
N LEU A 765 1.70 -17.60 -3.13
CA LEU A 765 0.96 -18.82 -3.46
C LEU A 765 1.22 -19.21 -4.90
N VAL A 766 1.55 -20.48 -5.11
CA VAL A 766 1.72 -21.10 -6.42
C VAL A 766 0.66 -22.18 -6.59
N THR A 767 -0.26 -21.96 -7.51
CA THR A 767 -1.34 -22.89 -7.84
C THR A 767 -0.99 -23.64 -9.11
N HIS A 768 -0.88 -24.96 -9.02
CA HIS A 768 -0.66 -25.84 -10.17
C HIS A 768 -2.01 -26.29 -10.74
N LEU A 769 -2.30 -25.85 -11.96
CA LEU A 769 -3.46 -26.24 -12.73
C LEU A 769 -3.06 -27.30 -13.76
N THR A 770 -3.83 -28.37 -13.84
CA THR A 770 -3.68 -29.39 -14.88
C THR A 770 -4.96 -29.55 -15.66
N ALA A 771 -4.84 -29.67 -16.98
CA ALA A 771 -5.95 -29.95 -17.86
C ALA A 771 -6.56 -31.32 -17.50
N GLU A 772 -7.88 -31.40 -17.51
CA GLU A 772 -8.58 -32.68 -17.27
C GLU A 772 -8.38 -33.65 -18.45
N ASN A 773 -8.30 -33.09 -19.67
CA ASN A 773 -7.98 -33.81 -20.89
C ASN A 773 -6.80 -33.12 -21.59
N THR A 774 -5.65 -33.79 -21.66
CA THR A 774 -4.45 -33.24 -22.30
C THR A 774 -4.53 -33.17 -23.82
N GLU A 775 -5.37 -34.00 -24.46
CA GLU A 775 -5.58 -33.96 -25.92
C GLU A 775 -6.45 -32.76 -26.33
N ASN A 776 -7.39 -32.38 -25.46
CA ASN A 776 -8.23 -31.21 -25.64
C ASN A 776 -8.32 -30.37 -24.35
N PRO A 777 -7.24 -29.65 -23.99
CA PRO A 777 -7.14 -28.95 -22.73
C PRO A 777 -7.98 -27.66 -22.76
N ALA A 778 -9.27 -27.80 -22.48
CA ALA A 778 -10.22 -26.71 -22.32
C ALA A 778 -10.61 -26.48 -20.84
N GLU A 779 -10.55 -27.55 -20.05
CA GLU A 779 -10.95 -27.57 -18.65
C GLU A 779 -9.71 -27.86 -17.80
N TYR A 780 -9.50 -27.05 -16.76
CA TYR A 780 -8.36 -27.15 -15.86
C TYR A 780 -8.86 -27.27 -14.42
N LYS A 781 -8.17 -28.10 -13.63
CA LYS A 781 -8.39 -28.23 -12.20
C LYS A 781 -7.13 -27.99 -11.40
N VAL A 782 -7.30 -27.59 -10.14
CA VAL A 782 -6.20 -27.45 -9.19
C VAL A 782 -5.67 -28.84 -8.84
N LYS A 783 -4.42 -29.10 -9.22
CA LYS A 783 -3.69 -30.32 -8.85
C LYS A 783 -3.03 -30.17 -7.49
N ALA A 784 -2.40 -29.03 -7.24
CA ALA A 784 -1.68 -28.76 -6.01
C ALA A 784 -1.52 -27.26 -5.78
N GLU A 785 -1.36 -26.90 -4.52
CA GLU A 785 -0.97 -25.55 -4.10
C GLU A 785 0.32 -25.62 -3.28
N TYR A 786 1.18 -24.64 -3.52
CA TYR A 786 2.46 -24.51 -2.87
C TYR A 786 2.68 -23.08 -2.39
N TRP A 787 3.60 -22.93 -1.45
CA TRP A 787 3.99 -21.63 -0.90
C TRP A 787 5.47 -21.38 -1.14
N LEU A 788 5.78 -20.23 -1.73
CA LEU A 788 7.14 -19.77 -1.93
C LEU A 788 7.74 -19.33 -0.60
N ASP A 789 8.83 -19.96 -0.19
CA ASP A 789 9.64 -19.49 0.93
C ASP A 789 10.62 -18.41 0.45
N VAL A 790 10.14 -17.17 0.39
CA VAL A 790 10.83 -16.02 -0.19
C VAL A 790 10.78 -14.82 0.74
N LYS A 791 11.88 -14.06 0.81
CA LYS A 791 11.96 -12.85 1.63
C LYS A 791 11.55 -11.62 0.83
N GLY A 792 10.79 -10.73 1.46
CA GLY A 792 10.45 -9.41 0.91
C GLY A 792 9.29 -9.44 -0.09
N LYS A 793 9.16 -8.36 -0.87
CA LYS A 793 8.13 -8.23 -1.90
C LYS A 793 8.56 -8.96 -3.16
N LEU A 794 7.62 -9.65 -3.80
CA LEU A 794 7.88 -10.42 -5.02
C LEU A 794 7.75 -9.55 -6.27
N GLY A 795 8.69 -9.72 -7.18
CA GLY A 795 8.62 -9.22 -8.54
C GLY A 795 7.91 -10.21 -9.46
N THR A 796 7.94 -9.93 -10.76
CA THR A 796 7.30 -10.78 -11.76
C THR A 796 8.05 -12.10 -11.89
N PRO A 797 7.43 -13.24 -11.57
CA PRO A 797 8.07 -14.54 -11.71
C PRO A 797 8.22 -14.91 -13.19
N GLN A 798 9.22 -15.73 -13.49
CA GLN A 798 9.43 -16.30 -14.81
C GLN A 798 9.71 -17.80 -14.66
N GLY A 799 9.22 -18.60 -15.60
CA GLY A 799 9.51 -20.02 -15.63
C GLY A 799 10.40 -20.40 -16.79
N PHE A 800 11.27 -21.36 -16.57
CA PHE A 800 12.27 -21.80 -17.52
C PHE A 800 12.64 -23.26 -17.27
N ARG A 801 13.13 -23.93 -18.30
CA ARG A 801 13.63 -25.32 -18.20
C ARG A 801 15.15 -25.31 -18.27
N LEU A 802 15.80 -26.10 -17.42
CA LEU A 802 17.23 -26.43 -17.52
C LEU A 802 17.33 -27.96 -17.53
N GLY A 803 17.55 -28.51 -18.73
CA GLY A 803 17.36 -29.95 -18.97
C GLY A 803 15.90 -30.36 -18.74
N ASP A 804 15.71 -31.46 -18.02
CA ASP A 804 14.37 -32.04 -17.79
C ASP A 804 13.60 -31.35 -16.65
N LYS A 805 14.29 -30.48 -15.88
CA LYS A 805 13.74 -29.79 -14.72
C LYS A 805 13.11 -28.45 -15.11
N PHE A 806 12.02 -28.11 -14.45
CA PHE A 806 11.37 -26.81 -14.56
C PHE A 806 11.64 -25.98 -13.32
N TYR A 807 12.01 -24.72 -13.51
CA TYR A 807 12.31 -23.80 -12.45
C TYR A 807 11.42 -22.57 -12.55
N ILE A 808 11.10 -21.99 -11.39
CA ILE A 808 10.48 -20.69 -11.25
C ILE A 808 11.54 -19.76 -10.67
N GLY A 809 11.84 -18.68 -11.38
CA GLY A 809 12.74 -17.63 -10.95
C GLY A 809 11.93 -16.39 -10.57
N VAL A 810 12.09 -15.91 -9.34
CA VAL A 810 11.36 -14.73 -8.86
C VAL A 810 12.34 -13.77 -8.20
N SER A 811 12.41 -12.54 -8.71
CA SER A 811 13.13 -11.48 -7.98
C SER A 811 12.33 -11.10 -6.74
N SER A 812 12.97 -10.86 -5.60
CA SER A 812 12.33 -10.23 -4.45
C SER A 812 13.20 -9.10 -3.91
N TRP A 813 12.60 -8.14 -3.19
CA TRP A 813 13.35 -7.04 -2.60
C TRP A 813 12.86 -6.65 -1.21
N THR A 814 13.78 -6.11 -0.42
CA THR A 814 13.48 -5.48 0.89
C THR A 814 13.63 -3.97 0.76
N SER A 815 12.64 -3.19 1.21
CA SER A 815 12.65 -1.74 0.94
C SER A 815 13.72 -0.98 1.74
N ASN A 816 14.08 -1.46 2.94
CA ASN A 816 15.05 -0.78 3.82
C ASN A 816 16.50 -0.81 3.30
N ASN A 817 16.94 -1.92 2.71
CA ASN A 817 18.34 -2.08 2.28
C ASN A 817 18.52 -2.00 0.76
N LYS A 818 17.43 -1.84 -0.01
CA LYS A 818 17.42 -2.00 -1.48
C LYS A 818 18.13 -3.29 -1.92
N GLU A 819 18.09 -4.32 -1.08
CA GLU A 819 18.64 -5.62 -1.41
C GLU A 819 17.64 -6.36 -2.30
N TYR A 820 18.16 -6.86 -3.41
CA TYR A 820 17.43 -7.68 -4.34
C TYR A 820 17.94 -9.12 -4.25
N PHE A 821 17.02 -10.07 -4.37
CA PHE A 821 17.31 -11.49 -4.38
C PHE A 821 16.66 -12.12 -5.61
N LEU A 822 17.36 -13.03 -6.27
CA LEU A 822 16.76 -14.01 -7.16
C LEU A 822 16.46 -15.26 -6.33
N ASN A 823 15.20 -15.67 -6.32
CA ASN A 823 14.72 -16.92 -5.73
C ASN A 823 14.56 -17.94 -6.87
N ILE A 824 15.38 -18.98 -6.88
CA ILE A 824 15.31 -20.08 -7.85
C ILE A 824 14.59 -21.24 -7.17
N ILE A 825 13.45 -21.64 -7.71
CA ILE A 825 12.61 -22.69 -7.16
C ILE A 825 12.53 -23.82 -8.17
N GLU A 826 13.04 -25.00 -7.82
CA GLU A 826 12.78 -26.21 -8.62
C GLU A 826 11.32 -26.62 -8.41
N PHE A 827 10.53 -26.56 -9.47
CA PHE A 827 9.13 -26.94 -9.38
C PHE A 827 9.03 -28.47 -9.46
N PRO A 828 8.30 -29.13 -8.55
CA PRO A 828 8.23 -30.58 -8.53
C PRO A 828 7.70 -31.10 -9.87
N PRO A 829 8.30 -32.17 -10.42
CA PRO A 829 7.73 -32.81 -11.59
C PRO A 829 6.31 -33.24 -11.22
N SER A 830 5.37 -32.99 -12.13
CA SER A 830 4.03 -33.53 -11.94
C SER A 830 4.16 -35.05 -11.86
N GLU A 831 3.82 -35.64 -10.73
CA GLU A 831 3.59 -37.07 -10.61
C GLU A 831 2.52 -37.46 -11.65
N GLY A 832 2.96 -38.13 -12.72
CA GLY A 832 2.16 -38.41 -13.91
C GLY A 832 3.11 -38.82 -15.03
N LYS A 833 3.21 -40.14 -15.23
CA LYS A 833 4.02 -40.83 -16.24
C LYS A 833 3.62 -40.43 -17.66
#